data_AF-A0A969NVQ4-F1
#
_entry.id   AF-A0A969NVQ4-F1
#
_cell.length_a   1.000
_cell.length_b   1.000
_cell.length_c   1.000
_cell.angle_alpha   90.00
_cell.angle_beta   90.00
_cell.angle_gamma   90.00
#
_symmetry.space_group_name_H-M   'P 1'
#
loop_
_entity.id
_entity.type
_entity.pdbx_description
1 polymer ?
#
loop_
_entity_poly.entity_id
_entity_poly.type
_entity_poly.pdbx_seq_one_letter_code
_entity_poly.pdbx_strand_id
1 'polypeptide(L)'
;MRIDSTNAPGLTRRRIRVGSTRFWRRFMHQRLALIAALLLGALVLIALFAPILAPYDPATQNLRVTLQGPSPAYWLGTDALGRDTLSRLIFGTCISLQAALFGVGIAVIIGVPIGLIAGYYGGLLDSFCMWMVDIFFVLPPLVFALALLTLLGQGLLNVVLSIGLVMVPLYVRLTRGVMLAEREQLYVESARVGGISTPAILVRHLLPNIVPPLIVQTTQLFAVALLIEAALSFLGFGVAVGEPGWGRMLAEAQRSLSRQPFLAVPPGLALTMTVLAFNVLGDGLRHAFERESNAFHRAATQKESRVSAEPAARLPSDQHPADTIPTLPLLAVRHLAVCFPDPSGDHRTILEDISFDLAPGETLGLVGESGSGKSMTALALLGLIPPPGRISAGEIWLNRRNLLAMPPAERRRVRGREMAMVFQEPMASLNPVLTIGQHLVEPLQLHHRLNRRQARARALELLAMVQVPHPHQRIDAYPHQLSGGLAQRVMIARALACNQRLLICDEPTTALDVTVQGQILDVLTNLQHQLGMAMIFISHDLAVVAEVCDRVLVLYAGQVVETGPTVTLFQSPCHPYTAALLKTLVQHDSPTERLPVLPGNVPSIGNWPIGCRFHPRCTFATDSCRSGMIPLHTLETGQASRCIRLDEIDLTVS
;
A
#
# COMPACT_ATOMS: atom_id res chain seq x y z
N MET A 1 -19.18 -51.74 8.46
CA MET A 1 -17.86 -52.38 8.64
C MET A 1 -17.05 -51.47 9.55
N ARG A 2 -16.83 -51.87 10.82
CA ARG A 2 -15.94 -51.17 11.76
C ARG A 2 -14.50 -51.32 11.23
N ILE A 3 -13.76 -50.23 11.11
CA ILE A 3 -12.29 -50.30 11.11
C ILE A 3 -11.75 -49.22 12.03
N ASP A 4 -10.90 -49.72 12.91
CA ASP A 4 -10.24 -49.16 14.07
C ASP A 4 -9.45 -47.86 13.90
N SER A 5 -9.54 -47.07 14.97
CA SER A 5 -8.54 -46.12 15.42
C SER A 5 -7.29 -46.83 15.95
N THR A 6 -6.09 -46.53 15.44
CA THR A 6 -4.87 -46.20 16.22
C THR A 6 -3.66 -45.97 15.29
N ASN A 7 -2.78 -45.05 15.70
CA ASN A 7 -1.44 -44.73 15.18
C ASN A 7 -1.32 -43.57 14.18
N ALA A 8 -1.42 -42.35 14.72
CA ALA A 8 -0.68 -41.20 14.21
C ALA A 8 0.35 -40.78 15.27
N PRO A 9 1.67 -40.78 14.97
CA PRO A 9 2.67 -40.27 15.91
C PRO A 9 2.52 -38.75 16.05
N GLY A 10 2.59 -38.29 17.31
CA GLY A 10 2.36 -36.92 17.71
C GLY A 10 3.28 -35.91 17.00
N LEU A 11 2.72 -35.18 16.04
CA LEU A 11 3.29 -33.94 15.56
C LEU A 11 2.97 -32.85 16.57
N THR A 12 3.91 -32.62 17.48
CA THR A 12 3.99 -31.45 18.34
C THR A 12 3.63 -30.18 17.55
N ARG A 13 2.57 -29.48 17.99
CA ARG A 13 2.17 -28.15 17.55
C ARG A 13 3.35 -27.17 17.67
N ARG A 14 4.21 -27.09 16.65
CA ARG A 14 5.14 -25.98 16.50
C ARG A 14 4.32 -24.80 15.98
N ARG A 15 3.88 -23.94 16.89
CA ARG A 15 3.36 -22.59 16.55
C ARG A 15 4.47 -21.85 15.79
N ILE A 16 4.35 -21.78 14.48
CA ILE A 16 5.24 -21.02 13.59
C ILE A 16 4.92 -19.52 13.78
N ARG A 17 5.43 -18.91 14.86
CA ARG A 17 5.54 -17.44 15.01
C ARG A 17 6.72 -16.96 14.14
N VAL A 18 6.56 -16.84 12.82
CA VAL A 18 7.71 -16.65 11.90
C VAL A 18 8.09 -15.21 11.55
N GLY A 19 7.24 -14.20 11.82
CA GLY A 19 7.67 -12.79 11.68
C GLY A 19 8.58 -12.35 12.82
N SER A 20 8.07 -12.40 14.05
CA SER A 20 8.80 -11.96 15.24
C SER A 20 10.13 -12.71 15.47
N THR A 21 10.17 -14.03 15.30
CA THR A 21 11.38 -14.82 15.62
C THR A 21 12.54 -14.56 14.67
N ARG A 22 12.25 -14.28 13.38
CA ARG A 22 13.28 -13.93 12.40
C ARG A 22 13.82 -12.52 12.63
N PHE A 23 12.95 -11.56 12.94
CA PHE A 23 13.36 -10.22 13.34
C PHE A 23 14.32 -10.26 14.54
N TRP A 24 13.90 -10.89 15.66
CA TRP A 24 14.71 -10.97 16.87
C TRP A 24 16.03 -11.70 16.64
N ARG A 25 16.03 -12.80 15.87
CA ARG A 25 17.26 -13.51 15.53
C ARG A 25 18.24 -12.64 14.73
N ARG A 26 17.74 -11.82 13.80
CA ARG A 26 18.57 -10.88 13.03
C ARG A 26 19.11 -9.75 13.89
N PHE A 27 18.26 -9.14 14.71
CA PHE A 27 18.67 -8.10 15.66
C PHE A 27 19.74 -8.63 16.62
N MET A 28 19.58 -9.84 17.15
CA MET A 28 20.59 -10.48 18.01
C MET A 28 21.91 -10.81 17.31
N HIS A 29 21.95 -10.90 15.98
CA HIS A 29 23.21 -11.09 15.26
C HIS A 29 24.02 -9.79 15.12
N GLN A 30 23.44 -8.63 15.40
CA GLN A 30 24.13 -7.35 15.42
C GLN A 30 24.69 -7.07 16.81
N ARG A 31 25.95 -7.44 17.04
CA ARG A 31 26.62 -7.29 18.33
C ARG A 31 26.58 -5.86 18.88
N LEU A 32 26.77 -4.86 18.02
CA LEU A 32 26.75 -3.44 18.41
C LEU A 32 25.36 -2.98 18.86
N ALA A 33 24.30 -3.36 18.14
CA ALA A 33 22.92 -3.02 18.49
C ALA A 33 22.49 -3.68 19.81
N LEU A 34 22.95 -4.91 20.08
CA LEU A 34 22.72 -5.57 21.36
C LEU A 34 23.44 -4.88 22.52
N ILE A 35 24.71 -4.50 22.35
CA ILE A 35 25.47 -3.77 23.37
C ILE A 35 24.77 -2.44 23.67
N ALA A 36 24.34 -1.71 22.64
CA ALA A 36 23.59 -0.48 22.78
C ALA A 36 22.25 -0.70 23.54
N ALA A 37 21.49 -1.74 23.18
CA ALA A 37 20.25 -2.08 23.86
C ALA A 37 20.45 -2.45 25.33
N LEU A 38 21.52 -3.19 25.66
CA LEU A 38 21.88 -3.54 27.04
C LEU A 38 22.27 -2.30 27.85
N LEU A 39 23.05 -1.39 27.26
CA LEU A 39 23.44 -0.14 27.90
C LEU A 39 22.22 0.75 28.20
N LEU A 40 21.32 0.90 27.23
CA LEU A 40 20.07 1.65 27.43
C LEU A 40 19.17 0.98 28.46
N GLY A 41 19.08 -0.36 28.45
CA GLY A 41 18.36 -1.12 29.47
C GLY A 41 18.92 -0.90 30.88
N ALA A 42 20.24 -0.87 31.03
CA ALA A 42 20.90 -0.55 32.30
C ALA A 42 20.60 0.88 32.75
N LEU A 43 20.62 1.87 31.84
CA LEU A 43 20.26 3.25 32.17
C LEU A 43 18.80 3.41 32.61
N VAL A 44 17.87 2.70 31.97
CA VAL A 44 16.46 2.67 32.40
C VAL A 44 16.33 2.06 33.79
N LEU A 45 17.07 0.98 34.10
CA LEU A 45 17.09 0.40 35.44
C LEU A 45 17.68 1.38 36.47
N ILE A 46 18.76 2.09 36.13
CA ILE A 46 19.35 3.13 36.99
C ILE A 46 18.32 4.23 37.26
N ALA A 47 17.59 4.68 36.24
CA ALA A 47 16.55 5.69 36.40
C ALA A 47 15.38 5.22 37.28
N LEU A 48 14.89 3.98 37.09
CA LEU A 48 13.76 3.42 37.85
C LEU A 48 14.11 3.15 39.31
N PHE A 49 15.33 2.68 39.58
CA PHE A 49 15.80 2.34 40.92
C PHE A 49 16.70 3.41 41.53
N ALA A 50 16.66 4.65 41.00
CA ALA A 50 17.47 5.77 41.47
C ALA A 50 17.41 6.00 43.00
N PRO A 51 16.23 5.96 43.67
CA PRO A 51 16.17 6.14 45.12
C PRO A 51 16.86 5.06 45.95
N ILE A 52 17.06 3.87 45.36
CA ILE A 52 17.70 2.72 46.04
C ILE A 52 19.20 2.65 45.69
N LEU A 53 19.56 3.03 44.45
CA LEU A 53 20.92 2.96 43.95
C LEU A 53 21.79 4.15 44.36
N ALA A 54 21.19 5.32 44.63
CA ALA A 54 21.91 6.50 45.05
C ALA A 54 22.42 6.36 46.50
N PRO A 55 23.72 6.53 46.76
CA PRO A 55 24.27 6.44 48.11
C PRO A 55 23.76 7.53 49.07
N TYR A 56 23.43 8.70 48.54
CA TYR A 56 22.95 9.86 49.30
C TYR A 56 21.76 10.52 48.60
N ASP A 57 21.00 11.34 49.33
CA ASP A 57 20.00 12.21 48.70
C ASP A 57 20.71 13.27 47.84
N PRO A 58 20.38 13.40 46.53
CA PRO A 58 21.03 14.30 45.59
C PRO A 58 20.98 15.79 45.99
N ALA A 59 20.09 16.19 46.89
CA ALA A 59 19.98 17.56 47.38
C ALA A 59 20.85 17.84 48.62
N THR A 60 21.39 16.81 49.28
CA THR A 60 22.13 16.94 50.55
C THR A 60 23.44 17.70 50.36
N GLN A 61 23.58 18.84 51.01
CA GLN A 61 24.78 19.70 50.94
C GLN A 61 25.72 19.44 52.11
N ASN A 62 27.02 19.36 51.84
CA ASN A 62 28.06 19.29 52.86
C ASN A 62 29.21 20.24 52.54
N LEU A 63 29.10 21.47 53.07
CA LEU A 63 30.05 22.57 52.78
C LEU A 63 31.48 22.32 53.28
N ARG A 64 31.73 21.24 54.03
CA ARG A 64 33.09 20.86 54.47
C ARG A 64 33.88 20.11 53.39
N VAL A 65 33.19 19.52 52.43
CA VAL A 65 33.75 18.72 51.33
C VAL A 65 33.22 19.29 50.02
N THR A 66 33.50 20.56 49.75
CA THR A 66 33.19 21.20 48.46
C THR A 66 34.30 20.92 47.46
N LEU A 67 33.95 20.63 46.21
CA LEU A 67 34.92 20.39 45.13
C LEU A 67 35.97 19.31 45.46
N GLN A 68 35.57 18.29 46.23
CA GLN A 68 36.41 17.14 46.52
C GLN A 68 36.47 16.19 45.32
N GLY A 69 37.68 15.74 44.98
CA GLY A 69 37.90 14.65 44.02
C GLY A 69 37.28 13.31 44.43
N PRO A 70 37.36 12.28 43.56
CA PRO A 70 36.95 10.92 43.88
C PRO A 70 37.55 10.42 45.19
N SER A 71 36.71 9.88 46.08
CA SER A 71 37.11 9.33 47.36
C SER A 71 36.25 8.11 47.72
N PRO A 72 36.66 7.26 48.69
CA PRO A 72 35.85 6.11 49.10
C PRO A 72 34.45 6.49 49.63
N ALA A 73 34.31 7.66 50.23
CA ALA A 73 33.03 8.19 50.72
C ALA A 73 32.19 8.83 49.61
N TYR A 74 32.83 9.42 48.59
CA TYR A 74 32.21 10.07 47.43
C TYR A 74 32.87 9.57 46.15
N TRP A 75 32.35 8.49 45.57
CA TRP A 75 33.02 7.75 44.49
C TRP A 75 33.34 8.60 43.25
N LEU A 76 32.46 9.54 42.92
CA LEU A 76 32.68 10.50 41.82
C LEU A 76 33.04 11.92 42.31
N GLY A 77 33.32 12.07 43.60
CA GLY A 77 33.57 13.35 44.25
C GLY A 77 32.31 14.17 44.49
N THR A 78 32.51 15.42 44.93
CA THR A 78 31.44 16.33 45.35
C THR A 78 31.45 17.61 44.53
N ASP A 79 30.30 18.23 44.31
CA ASP A 79 30.20 19.50 43.59
C ASP A 79 30.57 20.74 44.44
N ALA A 80 30.35 21.94 43.88
CA ALA A 80 30.63 23.21 44.54
C ALA A 80 29.81 23.47 45.83
N LEU A 81 28.72 22.72 46.04
CA LEU A 81 27.88 22.77 47.24
C LEU A 81 28.11 21.55 48.15
N GLY A 82 29.11 20.72 47.83
CA GLY A 82 29.41 19.51 48.59
C GLY A 82 28.38 18.40 48.44
N ARG A 83 27.59 18.41 47.36
CA ARG A 83 26.62 17.35 47.04
C ARG A 83 27.33 16.21 46.31
N ASP A 84 26.93 14.97 46.57
CA ASP A 84 27.54 13.78 45.94
C ASP A 84 27.25 13.71 44.43
N THR A 85 28.31 13.65 43.62
CA THR A 85 28.20 13.69 42.15
C THR A 85 27.57 12.40 41.61
N LEU A 86 27.79 11.25 42.25
CA LEU A 86 27.22 9.96 41.81
C LEU A 86 25.71 9.91 42.01
N SER A 87 25.23 10.31 43.18
CA SER A 87 23.80 10.40 43.50
C SER A 87 23.10 11.36 42.54
N ARG A 88 23.72 12.52 42.25
CA ARG A 88 23.19 13.46 41.26
C ARG A 88 23.22 12.91 39.83
N LEU A 89 24.22 12.13 39.44
CA LEU A 89 24.27 11.49 38.13
C LEU A 89 23.14 10.46 37.95
N ILE A 90 22.88 9.65 38.99
CA ILE A 90 21.83 8.63 39.01
C ILE A 90 20.45 9.29 38.90
N PHE A 91 20.14 10.27 39.76
CA PHE A 91 18.86 10.97 39.69
C PHE A 91 18.71 11.82 38.41
N GLY A 92 19.80 12.41 37.93
CA GLY A 92 19.81 13.15 36.66
C GLY A 92 19.48 12.28 35.45
N THR A 93 19.79 10.97 35.51
CA THR A 93 19.40 10.01 34.47
C THR A 93 17.88 9.95 34.32
N CYS A 94 17.13 9.96 35.43
CA CYS A 94 15.67 9.93 35.40
C CYS A 94 15.10 11.18 34.74
N ILE A 95 15.59 12.36 35.12
CA ILE A 95 15.07 13.64 34.65
C ILE A 95 15.36 13.83 33.15
N SER A 96 16.60 13.60 32.72
CA SER A 96 16.99 13.74 31.31
C SER A 96 16.27 12.74 30.39
N LEU A 97 16.10 11.48 30.84
CA LEU A 97 15.37 10.47 30.05
C LEU A 97 13.86 10.75 30.00
N GLN A 98 13.23 11.19 31.10
CA GLN A 98 11.80 11.54 31.11
C GLN A 98 11.52 12.72 30.17
N ALA A 99 12.33 13.78 30.22
CA ALA A 99 12.18 14.93 29.36
C ALA A 99 12.24 14.56 27.86
N ALA A 100 13.23 13.75 27.48
CA ALA A 100 13.36 13.26 26.10
C ALA A 100 12.20 12.33 25.71
N LEU A 101 11.80 11.40 26.57
CA LEU A 101 10.72 10.44 26.31
C LEU A 101 9.38 11.13 26.08
N PHE A 102 8.97 12.01 26.99
CA PHE A 102 7.69 12.70 26.87
C PHE A 102 7.71 13.74 25.76
N GLY A 103 8.82 14.43 25.53
CA GLY A 103 8.97 15.36 24.41
C GLY A 103 8.81 14.64 23.07
N VAL A 104 9.53 13.54 22.86
CA VAL A 104 9.39 12.73 21.65
C VAL A 104 7.98 12.14 21.54
N GLY A 105 7.37 11.70 22.64
CA GLY A 105 5.99 11.21 22.67
C GLY A 105 4.98 12.23 22.15
N ILE A 106 5.07 13.49 22.59
CA ILE A 106 4.24 14.60 22.08
C ILE A 106 4.44 14.78 20.58
N ALA A 107 5.70 14.77 20.12
CA ALA A 107 6.03 14.94 18.73
C ALA A 107 5.45 13.83 17.83
N VAL A 108 5.45 12.58 18.31
CA VAL A 108 4.81 11.44 17.62
C VAL A 108 3.29 11.60 17.59
N ILE A 109 2.67 11.90 18.74
CA ILE A 109 1.21 12.02 18.88
C ILE A 109 0.65 13.12 17.98
N ILE A 110 1.37 14.23 17.80
CA ILE A 110 0.94 15.36 16.98
C ILE A 110 1.41 15.21 15.53
N GLY A 111 2.70 14.93 15.32
CA GLY A 111 3.33 14.98 14.01
C GLY A 111 2.93 13.84 13.08
N VAL A 112 2.74 12.62 13.60
CA VAL A 112 2.36 11.45 12.77
C VAL A 112 0.96 11.63 12.18
N PRO A 113 -0.10 11.99 12.95
CA PRO A 113 -1.42 12.23 12.37
C PRO A 113 -1.44 13.35 11.33
N ILE A 114 -0.75 14.47 11.58
CA ILE A 114 -0.67 15.59 10.63
C ILE A 114 0.01 15.13 9.34
N GLY A 115 1.16 14.45 9.43
CA GLY A 115 1.87 13.94 8.25
C GLY A 115 1.10 12.86 7.48
N LEU A 116 0.37 11.98 8.19
CA LEU A 116 -0.53 11.00 7.57
C LEU A 116 -1.61 11.68 6.73
N ILE A 117 -2.29 12.66 7.32
CA ILE A 117 -3.38 13.39 6.67
C ILE A 117 -2.84 14.21 5.49
N ALA A 118 -1.76 14.97 5.69
CA ALA A 118 -1.13 15.77 4.65
C ALA A 118 -0.70 14.89 3.46
N GLY A 119 0.04 13.81 3.71
CA GLY A 119 0.50 12.89 2.66
C GLY A 119 -0.63 12.16 1.94
N TYR A 120 -1.69 11.76 2.66
CA TYR A 120 -2.80 11.03 2.04
C TYR A 120 -3.68 11.92 1.16
N TYR A 121 -4.10 13.09 1.65
CA TYR A 121 -5.03 13.96 0.92
C TYR A 121 -4.33 14.83 -0.13
N GLY A 122 -3.07 15.21 0.08
CA GLY A 122 -2.33 16.05 -0.85
C GLY A 122 -2.95 17.45 -1.04
N GLY A 123 -2.61 18.08 -2.17
CA GLY A 123 -3.20 19.35 -2.61
C GLY A 123 -2.95 20.51 -1.64
N LEU A 124 -3.94 21.39 -1.48
CA LEU A 124 -3.84 22.60 -0.65
C LEU A 124 -3.53 22.30 0.82
N LEU A 125 -4.07 21.20 1.35
CA LEU A 125 -3.84 20.80 2.74
C LEU A 125 -2.37 20.43 2.96
N ASP A 126 -1.80 19.64 2.05
CA ASP A 126 -0.39 19.28 2.08
C ASP A 126 0.51 20.51 1.92
N SER A 127 0.20 21.39 0.95
CA SER A 127 0.94 22.63 0.75
C SER A 127 0.92 23.54 1.99
N PHE A 128 -0.22 23.70 2.64
CA PHE A 128 -0.34 24.48 3.87
C PHE A 128 0.45 23.86 5.03
N CYS A 129 0.32 22.53 5.23
CA CYS A 129 1.08 21.82 6.25
C CYS A 129 2.59 21.93 6.03
N MET A 130 3.06 21.79 4.78
CA MET A 130 4.49 21.91 4.46
C MET A 130 4.98 23.35 4.59
N TRP A 131 4.19 24.36 4.21
CA TRP A 131 4.53 25.76 4.43
C TRP A 131 4.75 26.08 5.92
N MET A 132 3.89 25.57 6.80
CA MET A 132 4.08 25.70 8.25
C MET A 132 5.35 25.00 8.71
N VAL A 133 5.57 23.76 8.29
CA VAL A 133 6.80 23.00 8.61
C VAL A 133 8.06 23.74 8.14
N ASP A 134 8.04 24.34 6.96
CA ASP A 134 9.19 25.06 6.40
C ASP A 134 9.47 26.34 7.18
N ILE A 135 8.44 27.08 7.62
CA ILE A 135 8.60 28.21 8.54
C ILE A 135 9.30 27.79 9.84
N PHE A 136 8.91 26.66 10.42
CA PHE A 136 9.56 26.15 11.63
C PHE A 136 11.05 25.86 11.40
N PHE A 137 11.44 25.36 10.21
CA PHE A 137 12.84 25.06 9.90
C PHE A 137 13.70 26.31 9.61
N VAL A 138 13.11 27.48 9.39
CA VAL A 138 13.86 28.75 9.32
C VAL A 138 14.42 29.11 10.68
N LEU A 139 13.74 28.71 11.77
CA LEU A 139 14.16 29.01 13.13
C LEU A 139 15.17 27.96 13.63
N PRO A 140 16.33 28.36 14.18
CA PRO A 140 17.22 27.42 14.84
C PRO A 140 16.49 26.70 16.00
N PRO A 141 16.46 25.34 16.02
CA PRO A 141 15.66 24.57 16.99
C PRO A 141 15.90 24.95 18.45
N LEU A 142 17.17 25.17 18.81
CA LEU A 142 17.57 25.55 20.17
C LEU A 142 17.08 26.96 20.54
N VAL A 143 17.13 27.90 19.59
CA VAL A 143 16.67 29.28 19.81
C VAL A 143 15.15 29.31 19.99
N PHE A 144 14.42 28.53 19.20
CA PHE A 144 12.97 28.41 19.34
C PHE A 144 12.59 27.76 20.68
N ALA A 145 13.27 26.66 21.06
CA ALA A 145 13.05 26.00 22.34
C ALA A 145 13.34 26.93 23.54
N LEU A 146 14.42 27.72 23.44
CA LEU A 146 14.78 28.72 24.42
C LEU A 146 13.70 29.78 24.56
N ALA A 147 13.25 30.37 23.44
CA ALA A 147 12.19 31.37 23.44
C ALA A 147 10.90 30.84 24.09
N LEU A 148 10.52 29.58 23.81
CA LEU A 148 9.36 28.95 24.43
C LEU A 148 9.53 28.81 25.95
N LEU A 149 10.71 28.44 26.43
CA LEU A 149 11.01 28.36 27.86
C LEU A 149 11.04 29.72 28.54
N THR A 150 11.52 30.76 27.86
CA THR A 150 11.48 32.13 28.39
C THR A 150 10.03 32.60 28.60
N LEU A 151 9.10 32.14 27.76
CA LEU A 151 7.67 32.46 27.85
C LEU A 151 6.93 31.59 28.88
N LEU A 152 7.20 30.28 28.91
CA LEU A 152 6.50 29.32 29.77
C LEU A 152 7.07 29.24 31.20
N GLY A 153 8.33 29.66 31.39
CA GLY A 153 9.08 29.52 32.63
C GLY A 153 9.85 28.20 32.75
N GLN A 154 10.66 28.08 33.80
CA GLN A 154 11.46 26.87 34.08
C GLN A 154 10.60 25.73 34.63
N GLY A 155 10.98 24.49 34.30
CA GLY A 155 10.33 23.28 34.82
C GLY A 155 10.32 22.12 33.82
N LEU A 156 10.23 20.90 34.35
CA LEU A 156 10.27 19.67 33.55
C LEU A 156 9.16 19.64 32.46
N LEU A 157 7.93 20.03 32.82
CA LEU A 157 6.81 20.05 31.87
C LEU A 157 7.06 21.02 30.71
N ASN A 158 7.60 22.21 31.00
CA ASN A 158 7.85 23.22 29.97
C ASN A 158 9.00 22.78 29.04
N VAL A 159 10.03 22.13 29.58
CA VAL A 159 11.10 21.52 28.78
C VAL A 159 10.55 20.43 27.86
N VAL A 160 9.68 19.55 28.38
CA VAL A 160 9.00 18.51 27.62
C VAL A 160 8.18 19.11 26.47
N LEU A 161 7.39 20.15 26.74
CA LEU A 161 6.58 20.85 25.73
C LEU A 161 7.47 21.51 24.66
N SER A 162 8.55 22.18 25.06
CA SER A 162 9.51 22.80 24.14
C SER A 162 10.16 21.79 23.21
N ILE A 163 10.67 20.68 23.76
CA ILE A 163 11.27 19.61 22.96
C ILE A 163 10.24 19.00 22.03
N GLY A 164 9.04 18.71 22.53
CA GLY A 164 7.98 18.11 21.72
C GLY A 164 7.59 18.98 20.53
N LEU A 165 7.33 20.26 20.76
CA LEU A 165 6.92 21.19 19.71
C LEU A 165 8.01 21.38 18.63
N VAL A 166 9.28 21.46 19.05
CA VAL A 166 10.44 21.54 18.13
C VAL A 166 10.53 20.30 17.22
N MET A 167 10.13 19.13 17.73
CA MET A 167 10.26 17.87 17.03
C MET A 167 9.05 17.51 16.15
N VAL A 168 7.89 18.13 16.35
CA VAL A 168 6.68 17.89 15.53
C VAL A 168 6.96 17.98 14.02
N PRO A 169 7.61 19.03 13.48
CA PRO A 169 7.83 19.17 12.04
C PRO A 169 8.63 18.01 11.41
N LEU A 170 9.54 17.40 12.17
CA LEU A 170 10.34 16.25 11.71
C LEU A 170 9.47 15.01 11.47
N TYR A 171 8.54 14.72 12.37
CA TYR A 171 7.58 13.62 12.19
C TYR A 171 6.55 13.91 11.10
N VAL A 172 6.09 15.15 10.98
CA VAL A 172 5.19 15.56 9.89
C VAL A 172 5.84 15.28 8.54
N ARG A 173 7.08 15.76 8.35
CA ARG A 173 7.81 15.61 7.08
C ARG A 173 8.11 14.15 6.75
N LEU A 174 8.58 13.36 7.73
CA LEU A 174 8.86 11.93 7.53
C LEU A 174 7.59 11.17 7.13
N THR A 175 6.53 11.31 7.93
CA THR A 175 5.29 10.56 7.73
C THR A 175 4.63 10.92 6.40
N ARG A 176 4.63 12.21 6.04
CA ARG A 176 4.16 12.70 4.75
C ARG A 176 4.96 12.11 3.59
N GLY A 177 6.29 12.11 3.69
CA GLY A 177 7.18 11.54 2.67
C GLY A 177 6.91 10.06 2.38
N VAL A 178 6.76 9.24 3.43
CA VAL A 178 6.44 7.82 3.27
C VAL A 178 5.01 7.62 2.74
N MET A 179 4.04 8.43 3.22
CA MET A 179 2.65 8.31 2.78
C MET A 179 2.42 8.61 1.30
N LEU A 180 3.20 9.51 0.71
CA LEU A 180 3.09 9.83 -0.72
C LEU A 180 3.32 8.60 -1.60
N ALA A 181 4.30 7.76 -1.24
CA ALA A 181 4.56 6.50 -1.95
C ALA A 181 3.55 5.41 -1.56
N GLU A 182 3.21 5.32 -0.28
CA GLU A 182 2.37 4.21 0.23
C GLU A 182 0.91 4.31 -0.23
N ARG A 183 0.37 5.52 -0.42
CA ARG A 183 -1.03 5.73 -0.85
C ARG A 183 -1.31 5.28 -2.29
N GLU A 184 -0.27 5.13 -3.10
CA GLU A 184 -0.34 4.77 -4.53
C GLU A 184 -0.20 3.25 -4.74
N GLN A 185 -0.06 2.48 -3.65
CA GLN A 185 0.03 1.04 -3.72
C GLN A 185 -1.31 0.38 -4.07
N LEU A 186 -1.25 -0.68 -4.87
CA LEU A 186 -2.43 -1.40 -5.38
C LEU A 186 -3.32 -1.96 -4.26
N TYR A 187 -2.75 -2.34 -3.11
CA TYR A 187 -3.55 -2.82 -1.99
C TYR A 187 -4.47 -1.73 -1.39
N VAL A 188 -4.10 -0.46 -1.54
CA VAL A 188 -4.92 0.69 -1.10
C VAL A 188 -6.12 0.83 -2.03
N GLU A 189 -5.91 0.71 -3.34
CA GLU A 189 -6.99 0.68 -4.33
C GLU A 189 -7.93 -0.50 -4.09
N SER A 190 -7.37 -1.69 -3.84
CA SER A 190 -8.14 -2.88 -3.49
C SER A 190 -8.97 -2.69 -2.20
N ALA A 191 -8.46 -1.96 -1.20
CA ALA A 191 -9.23 -1.58 -0.02
C ALA A 191 -10.39 -0.62 -0.35
N ARG A 192 -10.18 0.33 -1.28
CA ARG A 192 -11.24 1.24 -1.76
C ARG A 192 -12.32 0.51 -2.57
N VAL A 193 -11.93 -0.47 -3.40
CA VAL A 193 -12.85 -1.40 -4.08
C VAL A 193 -13.64 -2.22 -3.08
N GLY A 194 -13.04 -2.65 -1.98
CA GLY A 194 -13.75 -3.32 -0.88
C GLY A 194 -14.74 -2.43 -0.13
N GLY A 195 -14.81 -1.13 -0.43
CA GLY A 195 -15.69 -0.18 0.24
C GLY A 195 -15.17 0.32 1.59
N ILE A 196 -13.88 0.12 1.91
CA ILE A 196 -13.30 0.52 3.19
C ILE A 196 -13.23 2.07 3.27
N SER A 197 -13.53 2.61 4.45
CA SER A 197 -13.48 4.06 4.67
C SER A 197 -12.06 4.61 4.77
N THR A 198 -11.83 5.83 4.28
CA THR A 198 -10.52 6.50 4.33
C THR A 198 -9.84 6.46 5.72
N PRO A 199 -10.53 6.80 6.84
CA PRO A 199 -9.90 6.72 8.16
C PRO A 199 -9.51 5.28 8.55
N ALA A 200 -10.31 4.29 8.15
CA ALA A 200 -9.97 2.88 8.38
C ALA A 200 -8.78 2.44 7.52
N ILE A 201 -8.67 2.92 6.28
CA ILE A 201 -7.49 2.68 5.41
C ILE A 201 -6.24 3.26 6.07
N LEU A 202 -6.31 4.51 6.55
CA LEU A 202 -5.19 5.17 7.26
C LEU A 202 -4.72 4.36 8.47
N VAL A 203 -5.63 3.93 9.34
CA VAL A 203 -5.26 3.28 10.61
C VAL A 203 -4.91 1.80 10.45
N ARG A 204 -5.63 1.05 9.59
CA ARG A 204 -5.48 -0.41 9.50
C ARG A 204 -4.56 -0.88 8.38
N HIS A 205 -4.44 -0.12 7.30
CA HIS A 205 -3.66 -0.53 6.14
C HIS A 205 -2.36 0.26 6.01
N LEU A 206 -2.40 1.59 6.20
CA LEU A 206 -1.26 2.46 5.95
C LEU A 206 -0.36 2.62 7.18
N LEU A 207 -0.94 2.97 8.34
CA LEU A 207 -0.19 3.18 9.59
C LEU A 207 0.73 1.98 9.93
N PRO A 208 0.28 0.71 9.87
CA PRO A 208 1.14 -0.42 10.20
C PRO A 208 2.33 -0.60 9.24
N ASN A 209 2.20 -0.17 7.97
CA ASN A 209 3.30 -0.20 7.00
C ASN A 209 4.34 0.91 7.23
N ILE A 210 3.94 2.04 7.83
CA ILE A 210 4.85 3.15 8.13
C ILE A 210 5.46 3.11 9.55
N VAL A 211 4.97 2.24 10.44
CA VAL A 211 5.51 2.10 11.81
C VAL A 211 7.01 1.74 11.82
N PRO A 212 7.54 0.84 10.96
CA PRO A 212 8.96 0.51 10.96
C PRO A 212 9.91 1.72 10.78
N PRO A 213 9.76 2.58 9.75
CA PRO A 213 10.59 3.77 9.64
C PRO A 213 10.35 4.77 10.79
N LEU A 214 9.13 4.86 11.33
CA LEU A 214 8.86 5.70 12.50
C LEU A 214 9.62 5.22 13.75
N ILE A 215 9.71 3.92 13.99
CA ILE A 215 10.48 3.37 15.14
C ILE A 215 11.97 3.73 15.02
N VAL A 216 12.53 3.56 13.83
CA VAL A 216 13.94 3.92 13.55
C VAL A 216 14.17 5.40 13.82
N GLN A 217 13.31 6.27 13.24
CA GLN A 217 13.41 7.71 13.43
C GLN A 217 13.25 8.11 14.90
N THR A 218 12.31 7.50 15.61
CA THR A 218 12.04 7.79 17.03
C THR A 218 13.27 7.54 17.87
N THR A 219 14.01 6.46 17.58
CA THR A 219 15.22 6.11 18.31
C THR A 219 16.33 7.16 18.10
N GLN A 220 16.51 7.65 16.87
CA GLN A 220 17.46 8.72 16.55
C GLN A 220 17.04 10.07 17.14
N LEU A 221 15.75 10.43 17.05
CA LEU A 221 15.23 11.67 17.60
C LEU A 221 15.25 11.71 19.13
N PHE A 222 15.21 10.56 19.81
CA PHE A 222 15.42 10.49 21.24
C PHE A 222 16.82 10.98 21.63
N ALA A 223 17.85 10.61 20.87
CA ALA A 223 19.21 11.08 21.08
C ALA A 223 19.31 12.61 20.89
N VAL A 224 18.64 13.15 19.87
CA VAL A 224 18.60 14.61 19.63
C VAL A 224 17.83 15.33 20.74
N ALA A 225 16.70 14.79 21.18
CA ALA A 225 15.90 15.35 22.28
C ALA A 225 16.71 15.44 23.57
N LEU A 226 17.50 14.42 23.89
CA LEU A 226 18.41 14.41 25.03
C LEU A 226 19.50 15.50 24.93
N LEU A 227 20.04 15.73 23.73
CA LEU A 227 21.01 16.81 23.50
C LEU A 227 20.38 18.19 23.67
N ILE A 228 19.15 18.40 23.18
CA ILE A 228 18.42 19.66 23.34
C ILE A 228 18.11 19.90 24.82
N GLU A 229 17.61 18.90 25.54
CA GLU A 229 17.37 18.97 26.99
C GLU A 229 18.64 19.39 27.73
N ALA A 230 19.75 18.69 27.49
CA ALA A 230 21.02 18.98 28.13
C ALA A 230 21.54 20.37 27.78
N ALA A 231 21.40 20.82 26.53
CA ALA A 231 21.80 22.17 26.11
C ALA A 231 20.96 23.26 26.80
N LEU A 232 19.64 23.10 26.85
CA LEU A 232 18.74 24.05 27.52
C LEU A 232 19.00 24.08 29.03
N SER A 233 19.23 22.92 29.64
CA SER A 233 19.55 22.82 31.06
C SER A 233 20.95 23.35 31.38
N PHE A 234 21.90 23.24 30.45
CA PHE A 234 23.23 23.85 30.55
C PHE A 234 23.16 25.39 30.50
N LEU A 235 22.31 25.94 29.62
CA LEU A 235 22.06 27.37 29.51
C LEU A 235 21.25 27.95 30.68
N GLY A 236 20.76 27.11 31.59
CA GLY A 236 20.01 27.53 32.77
C GLY A 236 18.49 27.71 32.54
N PHE A 237 17.97 27.24 31.41
CA PHE A 237 16.53 27.30 31.08
C PHE A 237 15.81 25.96 31.28
N GLY A 238 16.54 24.92 31.68
CA GLY A 238 15.99 23.60 31.93
C GLY A 238 15.29 23.47 33.29
N VAL A 239 15.69 22.44 34.02
CA VAL A 239 15.06 22.03 35.27
C VAL A 239 15.38 23.02 36.41
N ALA A 240 14.53 23.07 37.43
CA ALA A 240 14.59 24.03 38.53
C ALA A 240 15.96 24.06 39.25
N VAL A 241 16.25 25.17 39.90
CA VAL A 241 17.51 25.36 40.65
C VAL A 241 17.60 24.34 41.79
N GLY A 242 18.66 23.53 41.77
CA GLY A 242 18.92 22.49 42.77
C GLY A 242 18.66 21.07 42.28
N GLU A 243 17.86 20.90 41.24
CA GLU A 243 17.55 19.56 40.70
C GLU A 243 18.74 18.96 39.93
N PRO A 244 18.97 17.63 40.06
CA PRO A 244 20.01 16.94 39.32
C PRO A 244 19.59 16.73 37.86
N GLY A 245 20.38 17.22 36.90
CA GLY A 245 20.20 16.96 35.47
C GLY A 245 21.55 17.03 34.77
N TRP A 246 21.78 16.20 33.74
CA TRP A 246 23.12 16.08 33.15
C TRP A 246 23.63 17.41 32.56
N GLY A 247 22.76 18.16 31.87
CA GLY A 247 23.08 19.50 31.37
C GLY A 247 23.39 20.49 32.50
N ARG A 248 22.64 20.42 33.61
CA ARG A 248 22.85 21.25 34.80
C ARG A 248 24.20 20.96 35.46
N MET A 249 24.53 19.68 35.62
CA MET A 249 25.81 19.24 36.18
C MET A 249 26.99 19.71 35.32
N LEU A 250 26.86 19.67 34.00
CA LEU A 250 27.86 20.22 33.07
C LEU A 250 28.04 21.73 33.23
N ALA A 251 26.95 22.49 33.40
CA ALA A 251 27.02 23.94 33.61
C ALA A 251 27.70 24.31 34.95
N GLU A 252 27.42 23.54 36.00
CA GLU A 252 28.08 23.70 37.29
C GLU A 252 29.58 23.33 37.22
N ALA A 253 29.91 22.26 36.50
CA ALA A 253 31.28 21.85 36.26
C ALA A 253 32.07 22.89 35.45
N GLN A 254 31.46 23.54 34.45
CA GLN A 254 32.09 24.61 33.65
C GLN A 254 32.59 25.76 34.54
N ARG A 255 31.81 26.15 35.56
CA ARG A 255 32.20 27.23 36.50
C ARG A 255 33.37 26.84 37.41
N SER A 256 33.56 25.54 37.62
CA SER A 256 34.57 24.99 38.52
C SER A 256 35.74 24.34 37.78
N LEU A 257 35.81 24.51 36.45
CA LEU A 257 36.73 23.78 35.57
C LEU A 257 38.21 24.02 35.93
N SER A 258 38.55 25.22 36.37
CA SER A 258 39.90 25.57 36.81
C SER A 258 40.32 24.93 38.14
N ARG A 259 39.35 24.54 38.98
CA ARG A 259 39.59 23.95 40.31
C ARG A 259 39.49 22.44 40.30
N GLN A 260 38.49 21.90 39.60
CA GLN A 260 38.23 20.47 39.56
C GLN A 260 37.67 20.06 38.19
N PRO A 261 38.54 19.81 37.20
CA PRO A 261 38.10 19.48 35.83
C PRO A 261 37.35 18.15 35.73
N PHE A 262 37.56 17.24 36.68
CA PHE A 262 36.91 15.93 36.70
C PHE A 262 35.38 16.01 36.79
N LEU A 263 34.80 17.05 37.38
CA LEU A 263 33.34 17.16 37.55
C LEU A 263 32.55 17.17 36.23
N ALA A 264 33.18 17.58 35.12
CA ALA A 264 32.54 17.56 33.81
C ALA A 264 32.51 16.16 33.17
N VAL A 265 33.43 15.27 33.58
CA VAL A 265 33.65 13.98 32.92
C VAL A 265 32.45 13.02 33.13
N PRO A 266 31.94 12.77 34.35
CA PRO A 266 30.82 11.84 34.54
C PRO A 266 29.54 12.20 33.77
N PRO A 267 28.97 13.43 33.87
CA PRO A 267 27.77 13.77 33.11
C PRO A 267 28.02 13.82 31.60
N GLY A 268 29.22 14.23 31.16
CA GLY A 268 29.60 14.21 29.74
C GLY A 268 29.70 12.79 29.16
N LEU A 269 30.27 11.85 29.90
CA LEU A 269 30.33 10.43 29.51
C LEU A 269 28.94 9.80 29.47
N ALA A 270 28.11 10.06 30.49
CA ALA A 270 26.73 9.56 30.53
C ALA A 270 25.93 10.03 29.30
N LEU A 271 25.98 11.32 28.98
CA LEU A 271 25.32 11.89 27.81
C LEU A 271 25.87 11.29 26.51
N THR A 272 27.19 11.26 26.33
CA THR A 272 27.83 10.75 25.10
C THR A 272 27.50 9.27 24.85
N MET A 273 27.62 8.43 25.88
CA MET A 273 27.34 6.99 25.78
C MET A 273 25.86 6.73 25.50
N THR A 274 24.96 7.51 26.10
CA THR A 274 23.51 7.38 25.88
C THR A 274 23.12 7.77 24.45
N VAL A 275 23.62 8.92 23.98
CA VAL A 275 23.38 9.40 22.60
C VAL A 275 23.92 8.41 21.57
N LEU A 276 25.16 7.92 21.77
CA LEU A 276 25.75 6.91 20.90
C LEU A 276 24.93 5.62 20.89
N ALA A 277 24.47 5.15 22.06
CA ALA A 277 23.68 3.94 22.15
C ALA A 277 22.32 4.07 21.43
N PHE A 278 21.62 5.19 21.54
CA PHE A 278 20.38 5.41 20.78
C PHE A 278 20.63 5.43 19.27
N ASN A 279 21.68 6.11 18.79
CA ASN A 279 22.01 6.14 17.37
C ASN A 279 22.35 4.74 16.82
N VAL A 280 23.22 4.00 17.52
CA VAL A 280 23.60 2.62 17.15
C VAL A 280 22.39 1.68 17.19
N LEU A 281 21.50 1.85 18.17
CA LEU A 281 20.25 1.07 18.25
C LEU A 281 19.34 1.37 17.04
N GLY A 282 19.20 2.64 16.67
CA GLY A 282 18.40 3.06 15.51
C GLY A 282 18.88 2.43 14.20
N ASP A 283 20.18 2.45 13.96
CA ASP A 283 20.79 1.83 12.76
C ASP A 283 20.60 0.30 12.77
N GLY A 284 20.73 -0.34 13.93
CA GLY A 284 20.46 -1.76 14.07
C GLY A 284 19.02 -2.12 13.71
N LEU A 285 18.06 -1.34 14.21
CA LEU A 285 16.63 -1.47 13.88
C LEU A 285 16.38 -1.26 12.39
N ARG A 286 16.99 -0.24 11.78
CA ARG A 286 16.87 0.04 10.34
C ARG A 286 17.27 -1.16 9.48
N HIS A 287 18.44 -1.73 9.76
CA HIS A 287 18.93 -2.90 9.03
C HIS A 287 18.06 -4.16 9.24
N ALA A 288 17.44 -4.30 10.41
CA ALA A 288 16.53 -5.41 10.68
C ALA A 288 15.26 -5.32 9.81
N PHE A 289 14.78 -4.09 9.53
CA PHE A 289 13.60 -3.83 8.69
C PHE A 289 13.90 -3.81 7.16
N GLU A 290 14.99 -3.19 6.69
CA GLU A 290 15.29 -3.02 5.25
C GLU A 290 15.52 -4.35 4.48
N ARG A 291 16.08 -5.39 5.14
CA ARG A 291 16.37 -6.68 4.48
C ARG A 291 15.17 -7.62 4.34
N GLU A 292 14.04 -7.29 4.96
CA GLU A 292 12.77 -7.99 4.71
C GLU A 292 12.15 -7.54 3.38
N SER A 293 12.36 -6.27 3.00
CA SER A 293 11.91 -5.70 1.73
C SER A 293 12.80 -6.10 0.53
N ASN A 294 14.14 -6.15 0.67
CA ASN A 294 15.01 -6.45 -0.48
C ASN A 294 15.16 -7.95 -0.83
N ALA A 295 14.91 -8.87 0.10
CA ALA A 295 14.87 -10.31 -0.20
C ALA A 295 13.65 -10.67 -1.08
N PHE A 296 12.63 -9.82 -1.09
CA PHE A 296 11.39 -9.95 -1.85
C PHE A 296 11.61 -9.75 -3.36
N HIS A 297 12.32 -8.69 -3.77
CA HIS A 297 12.58 -8.41 -5.19
C HIS A 297 13.50 -9.44 -5.88
N ARG A 298 14.45 -10.02 -5.14
CA ARG A 298 15.38 -11.03 -5.70
C ARG A 298 14.77 -12.42 -5.79
N ALA A 299 13.84 -12.78 -4.90
CA ALA A 299 13.17 -14.08 -4.95
C ALA A 299 12.10 -14.15 -6.07
N ALA A 300 11.50 -13.01 -6.43
CA ALA A 300 10.57 -12.91 -7.55
C ALA A 300 11.27 -13.07 -8.91
N THR A 301 12.49 -12.53 -9.06
CA THR A 301 13.22 -12.51 -10.34
C THR A 301 14.06 -13.76 -10.61
N GLN A 302 14.43 -14.55 -9.60
CA GLN A 302 15.33 -15.70 -9.80
C GLN A 302 14.64 -17.01 -10.17
N LYS A 303 13.30 -17.10 -10.06
CA LYS A 303 12.56 -18.36 -10.30
C LYS A 303 12.03 -18.50 -11.73
N GLU A 304 12.19 -17.48 -12.56
CA GLU A 304 11.70 -17.42 -13.96
C GLU A 304 12.58 -18.18 -14.97
N SER A 305 13.79 -18.63 -14.59
CA SER A 305 14.78 -19.09 -15.58
C SER A 305 14.88 -20.61 -15.80
N ARG A 306 14.07 -21.46 -15.15
CA ARG A 306 14.17 -22.92 -15.34
C ARG A 306 12.82 -23.59 -15.28
N VAL A 307 12.29 -24.01 -16.43
CA VAL A 307 12.12 -25.43 -16.82
C VAL A 307 11.32 -25.51 -18.13
N SER A 308 11.83 -26.37 -19.01
CA SER A 308 11.42 -26.64 -20.39
C SER A 308 10.05 -27.32 -20.53
N ALA A 309 9.46 -27.12 -21.71
CA ALA A 309 8.15 -27.59 -22.16
C ALA A 309 8.14 -29.04 -22.67
N GLU A 310 6.97 -29.70 -22.52
CA GLU A 310 6.47 -30.77 -23.41
C GLU A 310 4.92 -30.78 -23.39
N PRO A 311 4.22 -31.11 -24.49
CA PRO A 311 2.80 -30.80 -24.68
C PRO A 311 1.87 -31.98 -24.37
N ALA A 312 0.68 -31.68 -23.83
CA ALA A 312 -0.40 -32.66 -23.61
C ALA A 312 -1.68 -32.28 -24.38
N ALA A 313 -2.34 -33.32 -24.89
CA ALA A 313 -3.34 -33.33 -25.95
C ALA A 313 -4.76 -32.88 -25.52
N ARG A 314 -5.52 -32.42 -26.52
CA ARG A 314 -6.94 -32.00 -26.45
C ARG A 314 -7.90 -33.19 -26.39
N LEU A 315 -9.02 -33.00 -25.68
CA LEU A 315 -10.28 -33.72 -25.90
C LEU A 315 -11.44 -32.70 -25.99
N PRO A 316 -12.53 -33.03 -26.71
CA PRO A 316 -13.52 -32.08 -27.21
C PRO A 316 -14.70 -31.87 -26.25
N SER A 317 -15.24 -30.65 -26.21
CA SER A 317 -16.50 -30.33 -25.52
C SER A 317 -17.59 -29.95 -26.52
N ASP A 318 -18.75 -30.58 -26.30
CA ASP A 318 -19.98 -30.46 -27.06
C ASP A 318 -20.63 -29.07 -26.99
N GLN A 319 -21.23 -28.68 -28.11
CA GLN A 319 -22.06 -27.49 -28.29
C GLN A 319 -23.49 -27.76 -27.80
N HIS A 320 -24.10 -26.78 -27.13
CA HIS A 320 -25.55 -26.56 -27.16
C HIS A 320 -25.85 -25.05 -27.18
N PRO A 321 -26.73 -24.56 -28.07
CA PRO A 321 -27.14 -23.16 -28.14
C PRO A 321 -28.32 -22.90 -27.20
N ALA A 322 -28.40 -21.71 -26.63
CA ALA A 322 -29.58 -21.27 -25.88
C ALA A 322 -30.04 -19.90 -26.36
N ASP A 323 -31.30 -19.89 -26.80
CA ASP A 323 -32.09 -18.76 -27.26
C ASP A 323 -32.29 -17.66 -26.20
N THR A 324 -32.43 -16.45 -26.71
CA THR A 324 -32.52 -15.15 -26.07
C THR A 324 -33.92 -14.85 -25.50
N ILE A 325 -33.96 -14.40 -24.24
CA ILE A 325 -35.03 -13.54 -23.71
C ILE A 325 -34.36 -12.23 -23.26
N PRO A 326 -34.77 -11.03 -23.73
CA PRO A 326 -34.14 -9.79 -23.31
C PRO A 326 -34.53 -9.44 -21.87
N THR A 327 -33.71 -9.86 -20.91
CA THR A 327 -33.70 -9.30 -19.55
C THR A 327 -33.03 -7.93 -19.56
N LEU A 328 -33.57 -6.97 -18.81
CA LEU A 328 -32.94 -5.65 -18.65
C LEU A 328 -31.46 -5.75 -18.22
N PRO A 329 -30.58 -4.83 -18.67
CA PRO A 329 -29.16 -4.90 -18.37
C PRO A 329 -28.89 -4.69 -16.87
N LEU A 330 -27.93 -5.46 -16.33
CA LEU A 330 -27.41 -5.26 -14.98
C LEU A 330 -26.58 -3.99 -14.90
N LEU A 331 -25.70 -3.77 -15.88
CA LEU A 331 -24.87 -2.59 -16.03
C LEU A 331 -25.16 -1.96 -17.40
N ALA A 332 -25.40 -0.66 -17.42
CA ALA A 332 -25.54 0.12 -18.65
C ALA A 332 -24.63 1.36 -18.57
N VAL A 333 -23.71 1.45 -19.53
CA VAL A 333 -22.76 2.56 -19.67
C VAL A 333 -23.17 3.37 -20.89
N ARG A 334 -23.28 4.68 -20.72
CA ARG A 334 -23.73 5.59 -21.78
C ARG A 334 -22.78 6.77 -21.90
N HIS A 335 -22.20 6.94 -23.08
CA HIS A 335 -21.35 8.07 -23.46
C HIS A 335 -20.25 8.39 -22.44
N LEU A 336 -19.65 7.36 -21.83
CA LEU A 336 -18.64 7.55 -20.79
C LEU A 336 -17.40 8.22 -21.40
N ALA A 337 -17.01 9.36 -20.83
CA ALA A 337 -15.80 10.08 -21.19
C ALA A 337 -14.95 10.36 -19.95
N VAL A 338 -13.63 10.14 -20.08
CA VAL A 338 -12.65 10.36 -19.01
C VAL A 338 -11.58 11.30 -19.51
N CYS A 339 -11.25 12.33 -18.71
CA CYS A 339 -10.22 13.29 -19.04
C CYS A 339 -9.19 13.49 -17.92
N PHE A 340 -8.00 13.92 -18.30
CA PHE A 340 -6.91 14.32 -17.41
C PHE A 340 -6.46 15.74 -17.76
N PRO A 341 -6.01 16.55 -16.79
CA PRO A 341 -5.34 17.81 -17.10
C PRO A 341 -4.02 17.56 -17.83
N ASP A 342 -3.73 18.41 -18.80
CA ASP A 342 -2.47 18.51 -19.51
C ASP A 342 -1.52 19.49 -18.80
N PRO A 343 -0.19 19.42 -19.00
CA PRO A 343 0.76 20.46 -18.60
C PRO A 343 0.36 21.90 -18.92
N SER A 344 -0.44 22.14 -19.96
CA SER A 344 -0.99 23.45 -20.33
C SER A 344 -2.14 23.94 -19.42
N GLY A 345 -2.70 23.06 -18.59
CA GLY A 345 -3.89 23.33 -17.76
C GLY A 345 -5.22 22.92 -18.42
N ASP A 346 -5.23 22.64 -19.72
CA ASP A 346 -6.40 22.13 -20.44
C ASP A 346 -6.69 20.66 -20.13
N HIS A 347 -7.85 20.15 -20.51
CA HIS A 347 -8.23 18.75 -20.29
C HIS A 347 -8.14 17.93 -21.56
N ARG A 348 -7.34 16.85 -21.53
CA ARG A 348 -7.29 15.84 -22.60
C ARG A 348 -8.22 14.68 -22.27
N THR A 349 -9.13 14.38 -23.20
CA THR A 349 -10.01 13.21 -23.14
C THR A 349 -9.23 11.96 -23.53
N ILE A 350 -9.15 10.99 -22.63
CA ILE A 350 -8.45 9.71 -22.86
C ILE A 350 -9.40 8.57 -23.23
N LEU A 351 -10.64 8.62 -22.73
CA LEU A 351 -11.74 7.73 -23.11
C LEU A 351 -12.86 8.60 -23.65
N GLU A 352 -13.42 8.22 -24.80
CA GLU A 352 -14.47 8.99 -25.46
C GLU A 352 -15.60 8.07 -25.91
N ASP A 353 -16.83 8.44 -25.56
CA ASP A 353 -18.06 7.81 -26.03
C ASP A 353 -18.09 6.28 -25.83
N ILE A 354 -17.64 5.82 -24.66
CA ILE A 354 -17.73 4.40 -24.31
C ILE A 354 -19.18 4.10 -23.91
N SER A 355 -19.86 3.28 -24.71
CA SER A 355 -21.25 2.89 -24.50
C SER A 355 -21.40 1.38 -24.68
N PHE A 356 -21.94 0.69 -23.68
CA PHE A 356 -22.26 -0.74 -23.74
C PHE A 356 -23.24 -1.13 -22.63
N ASP A 357 -23.88 -2.26 -22.82
CA ASP A 357 -24.72 -2.92 -21.82
C ASP A 357 -24.08 -4.23 -21.37
N LEU A 358 -24.46 -4.73 -20.21
CA LEU A 358 -24.06 -6.04 -19.69
C LEU A 358 -25.26 -6.66 -18.98
N ALA A 359 -25.70 -7.82 -19.46
CA ALA A 359 -26.80 -8.57 -18.88
C ALA A 359 -26.37 -9.32 -17.60
N PRO A 360 -27.32 -9.66 -16.71
CA PRO A 360 -27.04 -10.57 -15.60
C PRO A 360 -26.53 -11.92 -16.13
N GLY A 361 -25.45 -12.44 -15.54
CA GLY A 361 -24.88 -13.72 -15.95
C GLY A 361 -24.11 -13.70 -17.28
N GLU A 362 -23.98 -12.55 -17.95
CA GLU A 362 -23.15 -12.40 -19.16
C GLU A 362 -21.68 -12.17 -18.77
N THR A 363 -20.77 -12.74 -19.55
CA THR A 363 -19.34 -12.43 -19.53
C THR A 363 -18.96 -11.59 -20.75
N LEU A 364 -18.63 -10.33 -20.51
CA LEU A 364 -18.17 -9.39 -21.54
C LEU A 364 -16.64 -9.28 -21.54
N GLY A 365 -16.03 -9.69 -22.65
CA GLY A 365 -14.61 -9.50 -22.92
C GLY A 365 -14.29 -8.05 -23.28
N LEU A 366 -13.27 -7.46 -22.65
CA LEU A 366 -12.77 -6.13 -22.97
C LEU A 366 -11.33 -6.24 -23.49
N VAL A 367 -11.15 -6.03 -24.80
CA VAL A 367 -9.88 -6.34 -25.48
C VAL A 367 -9.31 -5.15 -26.22
N GLY A 368 -8.02 -5.23 -26.55
CA GLY A 368 -7.29 -4.19 -27.27
C GLY A 368 -5.82 -4.13 -26.85
N GLU A 369 -4.99 -3.41 -27.61
CA GLU A 369 -3.57 -3.22 -27.30
C GLU A 369 -3.34 -2.51 -25.95
N SER A 370 -2.12 -2.61 -25.41
CA SER A 370 -1.73 -1.84 -24.22
C SER A 370 -1.94 -0.34 -24.45
N GLY A 371 -2.46 0.37 -23.45
CA GLY A 371 -2.79 1.80 -23.55
C GLY A 371 -4.08 2.13 -24.29
N SER A 372 -4.88 1.15 -24.74
CA SER A 372 -6.16 1.41 -25.43
C SER A 372 -7.30 1.92 -24.53
N GLY A 373 -7.13 1.87 -23.19
CA GLY A 373 -8.12 2.37 -22.23
C GLY A 373 -8.89 1.32 -21.43
N LYS A 374 -8.54 0.03 -21.53
CA LYS A 374 -9.22 -1.09 -20.85
C LYS A 374 -9.32 -0.93 -19.32
N SER A 375 -8.17 -0.88 -18.64
CA SER A 375 -8.11 -0.73 -17.17
C SER A 375 -8.70 0.61 -16.71
N MET A 376 -8.52 1.68 -17.51
CA MET A 376 -9.16 2.97 -17.21
C MET A 376 -10.68 2.92 -17.28
N THR A 377 -11.24 2.12 -18.20
CA THR A 377 -12.69 1.87 -18.27
C THR A 377 -13.15 1.16 -17.00
N ALA A 378 -12.46 0.09 -16.57
CA ALA A 378 -12.76 -0.60 -15.31
C ALA A 378 -12.72 0.31 -14.07
N LEU A 379 -11.66 1.12 -13.94
CA LEU A 379 -11.52 2.07 -12.84
C LEU A 379 -12.61 3.15 -12.88
N ALA A 380 -13.03 3.59 -14.06
CA ALA A 380 -14.15 4.52 -14.23
C ALA A 380 -15.47 3.92 -13.73
N LEU A 381 -15.76 2.65 -14.05
CA LEU A 381 -16.95 1.94 -13.56
C LEU A 381 -17.01 1.88 -12.03
N LEU A 382 -15.87 1.70 -11.38
CA LEU A 382 -15.75 1.67 -9.91
C LEU A 382 -15.73 3.06 -9.27
N GLY A 383 -15.61 4.12 -10.07
CA GLY A 383 -15.41 5.50 -9.59
C GLY A 383 -14.08 5.67 -8.87
N LEU A 384 -13.02 5.03 -9.37
CA LEU A 384 -11.67 5.01 -8.82
C LEU A 384 -10.61 5.56 -9.79
N ILE A 385 -11.00 6.43 -10.72
CA ILE A 385 -10.06 7.13 -11.60
C ILE A 385 -8.99 7.83 -10.73
N PRO A 386 -7.69 7.63 -11.03
CA PRO A 386 -6.62 8.26 -10.27
C PRO A 386 -6.69 9.79 -10.44
N PRO A 387 -6.60 10.57 -9.35
CA PRO A 387 -6.42 12.01 -9.45
C PRO A 387 -5.15 12.32 -10.24
N PRO A 388 -5.12 13.40 -11.05
CA PRO A 388 -6.15 14.44 -11.22
C PRO A 388 -7.22 14.12 -12.30
N GLY A 389 -7.34 12.88 -12.76
CA GLY A 389 -8.33 12.49 -13.75
C GLY A 389 -9.77 12.56 -13.23
N ARG A 390 -10.73 12.74 -14.15
CA ARG A 390 -12.15 12.73 -13.83
C ARG A 390 -13.00 12.17 -14.98
N ILE A 391 -14.22 11.78 -14.65
CA ILE A 391 -15.27 11.53 -15.64
C ILE A 391 -15.80 12.88 -16.09
N SER A 392 -15.63 13.21 -17.37
CA SER A 392 -16.07 14.49 -17.94
C SER A 392 -17.51 14.45 -18.45
N ALA A 393 -17.98 13.29 -18.89
CA ALA A 393 -19.33 13.08 -19.39
C ALA A 393 -19.76 11.61 -19.27
N GLY A 394 -21.06 11.38 -19.47
CA GLY A 394 -21.68 10.07 -19.51
C GLY A 394 -22.35 9.64 -18.21
N GLU A 395 -22.91 8.43 -18.25
CA GLU A 395 -23.66 7.83 -17.15
C GLU A 395 -23.29 6.37 -16.97
N ILE A 396 -23.32 5.91 -15.72
CA ILE A 396 -23.04 4.52 -15.37
C ILE A 396 -24.19 4.03 -14.50
N TRP A 397 -25.02 3.15 -15.03
CA TRP A 397 -26.20 2.62 -14.35
C TRP A 397 -25.93 1.19 -13.90
N LEU A 398 -26.01 0.93 -12.60
CA LEU A 398 -25.91 -0.43 -12.03
C LEU A 398 -27.21 -0.77 -11.31
N ASN A 399 -27.89 -1.81 -11.77
CA ASN A 399 -29.20 -2.23 -11.26
C ASN A 399 -30.16 -1.02 -11.17
N ARG A 400 -30.28 -0.29 -12.28
CA ARG A 400 -31.13 0.91 -12.46
C ARG A 400 -30.81 2.12 -11.57
N ARG A 401 -29.63 2.15 -10.95
CA ARG A 401 -29.19 3.33 -10.18
C ARG A 401 -27.97 3.94 -10.85
N ASN A 402 -28.04 5.24 -11.13
CA ASN A 402 -26.92 5.99 -11.69
C ASN A 402 -25.83 6.15 -10.63
N LEU A 403 -24.70 5.47 -10.81
CA LEU A 403 -23.56 5.48 -9.89
C LEU A 403 -22.91 6.86 -9.81
N LEU A 404 -22.90 7.65 -10.88
CA LEU A 404 -22.25 8.97 -10.89
C LEU A 404 -23.05 10.02 -10.11
N ALA A 405 -24.38 9.88 -10.08
CA ALA A 405 -25.27 10.75 -9.32
C ALA A 405 -25.30 10.43 -7.81
N MET A 406 -24.76 9.28 -7.38
CA MET A 406 -24.78 8.87 -5.97
C MET A 406 -23.78 9.64 -5.10
N PRO A 407 -24.13 9.95 -3.84
CA PRO A 407 -23.19 10.44 -2.85
C PRO A 407 -22.00 9.48 -2.65
N PRO A 408 -20.79 9.97 -2.33
CA PRO A 408 -19.60 9.12 -2.11
C PRO A 408 -19.79 7.98 -1.10
N ALA A 409 -20.60 8.20 -0.06
CA ALA A 409 -20.90 7.21 0.96
C ALA A 409 -21.76 6.05 0.43
N GLU A 410 -22.70 6.32 -0.49
CA GLU A 410 -23.55 5.30 -1.12
C GLU A 410 -22.77 4.51 -2.16
N ARG A 411 -21.98 5.18 -3.01
CA ARG A 411 -21.08 4.51 -3.96
C ARG A 411 -20.13 3.54 -3.27
N ARG A 412 -19.64 3.91 -2.08
CA ARG A 412 -18.81 3.04 -1.24
C ARG A 412 -19.53 1.77 -0.78
N ARG A 413 -20.85 1.82 -0.55
CA ARG A 413 -21.65 0.64 -0.17
C ARG A 413 -21.93 -0.29 -1.35
N VAL A 414 -21.97 0.26 -2.57
CA VAL A 414 -22.08 -0.52 -3.81
C VAL A 414 -20.77 -1.28 -4.06
N ARG A 415 -19.63 -0.60 -3.89
CA ARG A 415 -18.29 -1.20 -3.97
C ARG A 415 -18.07 -2.28 -2.92
N GLY A 416 -17.57 -3.43 -3.35
CA GLY A 416 -17.29 -4.59 -2.51
C GLY A 416 -18.51 -5.44 -2.20
N ARG A 417 -19.73 -4.89 -2.29
CA ARG A 417 -20.99 -5.63 -2.03
C ARG A 417 -21.74 -6.02 -3.29
N GLU A 418 -21.84 -5.11 -4.27
CA GLU A 418 -22.56 -5.35 -5.52
C GLU A 418 -21.62 -5.43 -6.72
N MET A 419 -20.47 -4.75 -6.65
CA MET A 419 -19.41 -4.82 -7.65
C MET A 419 -18.04 -5.01 -6.99
N ALA A 420 -17.20 -5.85 -7.57
CA ALA A 420 -15.83 -6.09 -7.10
C ALA A 420 -14.85 -6.19 -8.28
N MET A 421 -13.57 -6.17 -7.96
CA MET A 421 -12.50 -6.26 -8.94
C MET A 421 -11.42 -7.24 -8.50
N VAL A 422 -10.96 -8.05 -9.45
CA VAL A 422 -9.74 -8.85 -9.40
C VAL A 422 -8.70 -8.07 -10.19
N PHE A 423 -7.61 -7.66 -9.53
CA PHE A 423 -6.55 -6.84 -10.15
C PHE A 423 -5.51 -7.74 -10.85
N GLN A 424 -4.70 -7.14 -11.73
CA GLN A 424 -3.67 -7.86 -12.50
C GLN A 424 -2.60 -8.50 -11.59
N GLU A 425 -2.16 -7.80 -10.54
CA GLU A 425 -1.08 -8.28 -9.66
C GLU A 425 -1.58 -8.69 -8.26
N PRO A 426 -1.71 -10.01 -7.98
CA PRO A 426 -2.29 -10.48 -6.72
C PRO A 426 -1.49 -10.05 -5.50
N MET A 427 -0.16 -10.15 -5.57
CA MET A 427 0.72 -9.85 -4.44
C MET A 427 0.71 -8.36 -4.08
N ALA A 428 0.67 -7.47 -5.09
CA ALA A 428 0.60 -6.03 -4.87
C ALA A 428 -0.78 -5.59 -4.33
N SER A 429 -1.86 -6.30 -4.69
CA SER A 429 -3.23 -6.01 -4.24
C SER A 429 -3.50 -6.40 -2.76
N LEU A 430 -2.67 -7.29 -2.20
CA LEU A 430 -2.80 -7.78 -0.84
C LEU A 430 -1.83 -7.03 0.07
N ASN A 431 -2.37 -6.32 1.07
CA ASN A 431 -1.55 -5.62 2.03
C ASN A 431 -0.60 -6.62 2.76
N PRO A 432 0.73 -6.42 2.71
CA PRO A 432 1.72 -7.41 3.14
C PRO A 432 1.79 -7.62 4.66
N VAL A 433 1.32 -6.65 5.45
CA VAL A 433 1.33 -6.71 6.93
C VAL A 433 0.03 -7.26 7.52
N LEU A 434 -0.94 -7.62 6.68
CA LEU A 434 -2.17 -8.28 7.08
C LEU A 434 -2.14 -9.77 6.71
N THR A 435 -2.78 -10.61 7.53
CA THR A 435 -2.97 -12.03 7.20
C THR A 435 -4.11 -12.20 6.18
N ILE A 436 -4.09 -13.30 5.43
CA ILE A 436 -5.13 -13.65 4.44
C ILE A 436 -6.53 -13.59 5.06
N GLY A 437 -6.68 -14.10 6.28
CA GLY A 437 -7.92 -14.04 7.03
C GLY A 437 -8.39 -12.62 7.31
N GLN A 438 -7.48 -11.68 7.57
CA GLN A 438 -7.86 -10.28 7.77
C GLN A 438 -8.39 -9.66 6.47
N HIS A 439 -7.77 -9.95 5.32
CA HIS A 439 -8.26 -9.46 4.02
C HIS A 439 -9.67 -9.95 3.68
N LEU A 440 -10.02 -11.18 4.08
CA LEU A 440 -11.34 -11.78 3.83
C LEU A 440 -12.39 -11.39 4.88
N VAL A 441 -11.99 -11.31 6.15
CA VAL A 441 -12.88 -10.98 7.27
C VAL A 441 -13.35 -9.53 7.20
N GLU A 442 -12.48 -8.60 6.83
CA GLU A 442 -12.80 -7.17 6.83
C GLU A 442 -14.02 -6.78 5.96
N PRO A 443 -14.11 -7.15 4.66
CA PRO A 443 -15.27 -6.84 3.84
C PRO A 443 -16.55 -7.51 4.38
N LEU A 444 -16.44 -8.72 4.93
CA LEU A 444 -17.56 -9.43 5.55
C LEU A 444 -18.11 -8.70 6.78
N GLN A 445 -17.23 -8.19 7.64
CA GLN A 445 -17.65 -7.41 8.81
C GLN A 445 -18.23 -6.06 8.39
N LEU A 446 -17.68 -5.44 7.36
CA LEU A 446 -18.11 -4.14 6.86
C LEU A 446 -19.51 -4.19 6.24
N HIS A 447 -19.76 -5.14 5.33
CA HIS A 447 -20.97 -5.17 4.52
C HIS A 447 -22.09 -6.05 5.08
N HIS A 448 -21.74 -7.09 5.83
CA HIS A 448 -22.71 -8.03 6.42
C HIS A 448 -22.82 -7.92 7.95
N ARG A 449 -22.05 -7.03 8.60
CA ARG A 449 -22.05 -6.84 10.07
C ARG A 449 -21.82 -8.13 10.86
N LEU A 450 -21.11 -9.09 10.27
CA LEU A 450 -20.79 -10.34 10.93
C LEU A 450 -19.84 -10.11 12.11
N ASN A 451 -20.01 -10.87 13.19
CA ASN A 451 -19.01 -10.88 14.25
C ASN A 451 -17.72 -11.57 13.75
N ARG A 452 -16.61 -11.38 14.47
CA ARG A 452 -15.30 -11.88 14.03
C ARG A 452 -15.26 -13.40 13.82
N ARG A 453 -16.01 -14.17 14.61
CA ARG A 453 -16.08 -15.63 14.52
C ARG A 453 -16.86 -16.08 13.28
N GLN A 454 -18.02 -15.47 13.04
CA GLN A 454 -18.86 -15.72 11.85
C GLN A 454 -18.12 -15.33 10.57
N ALA A 455 -17.50 -14.16 10.55
CA ALA A 455 -16.72 -13.69 9.41
C ALA A 455 -15.53 -14.62 9.12
N ARG A 456 -14.85 -15.13 10.16
CA ARG A 456 -13.75 -16.09 9.97
C ARG A 456 -14.24 -17.44 9.43
N ALA A 457 -15.40 -17.92 9.87
CA ALA A 457 -16.00 -19.13 9.33
C ALA A 457 -16.34 -18.96 7.83
N ARG A 458 -16.99 -17.85 7.47
CA ARG A 458 -17.28 -17.53 6.07
C ARG A 458 -16.00 -17.34 5.23
N ALA A 459 -14.95 -16.75 5.79
CA ALA A 459 -13.65 -16.65 5.11
C ALA A 459 -13.05 -18.02 4.79
N LEU A 460 -13.22 -19.03 5.65
CA LEU A 460 -12.76 -20.40 5.38
C LEU A 460 -13.57 -21.06 4.27
N GLU A 461 -14.89 -20.82 4.22
CA GLU A 461 -15.75 -21.28 3.13
C GLU A 461 -15.33 -20.65 1.79
N LEU A 462 -15.05 -19.34 1.78
CA LEU A 462 -14.58 -18.64 0.59
C LEU A 462 -13.24 -19.20 0.10
N LEU A 463 -12.29 -19.45 1.00
CA LEU A 463 -11.01 -20.09 0.65
C LEU A 463 -11.21 -21.49 0.07
N ALA A 464 -12.14 -22.28 0.63
CA ALA A 464 -12.46 -23.60 0.09
C ALA A 464 -13.12 -23.51 -1.30
N MET A 465 -14.01 -22.53 -1.49
CA MET A 465 -14.71 -22.27 -2.75
C MET A 465 -13.76 -21.93 -3.90
N VAL A 466 -12.71 -21.15 -3.64
CA VAL A 466 -11.64 -20.88 -4.62
C VAL A 466 -10.56 -21.98 -4.66
N GLN A 467 -10.83 -23.13 -4.04
CA GLN A 467 -9.96 -24.31 -3.96
C GLN A 467 -8.56 -24.02 -3.39
N VAL A 468 -8.46 -23.17 -2.36
CA VAL A 468 -7.20 -23.00 -1.61
C VAL A 468 -6.97 -24.24 -0.74
N PRO A 469 -5.85 -24.97 -0.90
CA PRO A 469 -5.56 -26.15 -0.11
C PRO A 469 -5.31 -25.78 1.36
N HIS A 470 -5.84 -26.60 2.27
CA HIS A 470 -5.71 -26.44 3.72
C HIS A 470 -6.11 -25.02 4.20
N PRO A 471 -7.35 -24.57 3.96
CA PRO A 471 -7.78 -23.19 4.23
C PRO A 471 -7.58 -22.78 5.70
N HIS A 472 -7.73 -23.72 6.64
CA HIS A 472 -7.48 -23.51 8.07
C HIS A 472 -6.04 -23.12 8.41
N GLN A 473 -5.06 -23.55 7.61
CA GLN A 473 -3.66 -23.17 7.79
C GLN A 473 -3.37 -21.86 7.05
N ARG A 474 -3.90 -21.71 5.82
CA ARG A 474 -3.63 -20.56 4.95
C ARG A 474 -4.29 -19.26 5.40
N ILE A 475 -5.39 -19.33 6.15
CA ILE A 475 -6.06 -18.13 6.68
C ILE A 475 -5.18 -17.29 7.62
N ASP A 476 -4.21 -17.91 8.30
CA ASP A 476 -3.29 -17.21 9.20
C ASP A 476 -1.94 -16.91 8.51
N ALA A 477 -1.81 -17.25 7.22
CA ALA A 477 -0.64 -16.90 6.43
C ALA A 477 -0.68 -15.42 6.02
N TYR A 478 0.49 -14.90 5.66
CA TYR A 478 0.67 -13.60 5.03
C TYR A 478 0.85 -13.74 3.52
N PRO A 479 0.60 -12.68 2.72
CA PRO A 479 0.72 -12.74 1.25
C PRO A 479 2.08 -13.28 0.78
N HIS A 480 3.18 -12.83 1.39
CA HIS A 480 4.54 -13.28 1.08
C HIS A 480 4.83 -14.77 1.38
N GLN A 481 3.87 -15.50 1.95
CA GLN A 481 3.96 -16.94 2.23
C GLN A 481 3.17 -17.80 1.23
N LEU A 482 2.60 -17.17 0.18
CA LEU A 482 1.82 -17.83 -0.87
C LEU A 482 2.60 -17.88 -2.19
N SER A 483 2.27 -18.84 -3.05
CA SER A 483 2.65 -18.80 -4.47
C SER A 483 1.76 -17.82 -5.23
N GLY A 484 2.17 -17.40 -6.44
CA GLY A 484 1.37 -16.51 -7.30
C GLY A 484 -0.07 -17.00 -7.50
N GLY A 485 -0.25 -18.27 -7.90
CA GLY A 485 -1.59 -18.86 -8.06
C GLY A 485 -2.42 -18.93 -6.76
N LEU A 486 -1.78 -19.18 -5.60
CA LEU A 486 -2.49 -19.14 -4.32
C LEU A 486 -2.90 -17.72 -3.93
N ALA A 487 -2.04 -16.74 -4.19
CA ALA A 487 -2.35 -15.33 -3.97
C ALA A 487 -3.49 -14.87 -4.90
N GLN A 488 -3.52 -15.36 -6.15
CA GLN A 488 -4.61 -15.11 -7.10
C GLN A 488 -5.94 -15.66 -6.58
N ARG A 489 -5.98 -16.91 -6.14
CA ARG A 489 -7.18 -17.52 -5.52
C ARG A 489 -7.66 -16.72 -4.31
N VAL A 490 -6.74 -16.28 -3.45
CA VAL A 490 -7.09 -15.42 -2.31
C VAL A 490 -7.66 -14.07 -2.74
N MET A 491 -7.08 -13.44 -3.77
CA MET A 491 -7.61 -12.20 -4.33
C MET A 491 -9.03 -12.39 -4.89
N ILE A 492 -9.28 -13.49 -5.62
CA ILE A 492 -10.61 -13.86 -6.10
C ILE A 492 -11.57 -14.08 -4.91
N ALA A 493 -11.16 -14.82 -3.88
CA ALA A 493 -11.97 -15.04 -2.68
C ALA A 493 -12.32 -13.72 -1.96
N ARG A 494 -11.39 -12.76 -1.92
CA ARG A 494 -11.61 -11.43 -1.37
C ARG A 494 -12.58 -10.63 -2.24
N ALA A 495 -12.39 -10.67 -3.56
CA ALA A 495 -13.27 -10.03 -4.50
C ALA A 495 -14.69 -10.59 -4.40
N LEU A 496 -14.86 -11.89 -4.10
CA LEU A 496 -16.15 -12.58 -4.00
C LEU A 496 -16.77 -12.58 -2.59
N ALA A 497 -16.13 -11.93 -1.63
CA ALA A 497 -16.48 -12.11 -0.22
C ALA A 497 -17.94 -11.75 0.13
N CYS A 498 -18.57 -10.85 -0.61
CA CYS A 498 -19.92 -10.35 -0.32
C CYS A 498 -20.97 -10.78 -1.37
N ASN A 499 -20.70 -11.80 -2.20
CA ASN A 499 -21.61 -12.31 -3.23
C ASN A 499 -22.08 -11.20 -4.22
N GLN A 500 -21.12 -10.62 -4.93
CA GLN A 500 -21.32 -9.48 -5.82
C GLN A 500 -22.06 -9.88 -7.08
N ARG A 501 -22.75 -8.91 -7.69
CA ARG A 501 -23.50 -9.11 -8.93
C ARG A 501 -22.64 -8.88 -10.17
N LEU A 502 -21.61 -8.04 -10.04
CA LEU A 502 -20.66 -7.70 -11.09
C LEU A 502 -19.23 -7.96 -10.60
N LEU A 503 -18.49 -8.79 -11.33
CA LEU A 503 -17.05 -8.98 -11.13
C LEU A 503 -16.28 -8.40 -12.32
N ILE A 504 -15.31 -7.53 -12.05
CA ILE A 504 -14.38 -7.04 -13.07
C ILE A 504 -13.05 -7.76 -12.88
N CYS A 505 -12.59 -8.45 -13.89
CA CYS A 505 -11.31 -9.16 -13.87
C CYS A 505 -10.35 -8.42 -14.80
N ASP A 506 -9.36 -7.73 -14.22
CA ASP A 506 -8.31 -7.05 -15.00
C ASP A 506 -7.09 -7.95 -15.10
N GLU A 507 -6.92 -8.60 -16.25
CA GLU A 507 -5.81 -9.51 -16.52
C GLU A 507 -5.59 -10.57 -15.42
N PRO A 508 -6.63 -11.36 -15.08
CA PRO A 508 -6.64 -12.21 -13.89
C PRO A 508 -5.70 -13.43 -13.97
N THR A 509 -5.06 -13.66 -15.11
CA THR A 509 -4.15 -14.79 -15.34
C THR A 509 -2.77 -14.36 -15.80
N THR A 510 -2.50 -13.05 -15.88
CA THR A 510 -1.19 -12.54 -16.24
C THR A 510 -0.14 -12.97 -15.20
N ALA A 511 1.06 -13.30 -15.68
CA ALA A 511 2.19 -13.78 -14.87
C ALA A 511 1.96 -15.12 -14.14
N LEU A 512 1.01 -15.94 -14.60
CA LEU A 512 0.82 -17.33 -14.16
C LEU A 512 1.30 -18.31 -15.24
N ASP A 513 1.72 -19.50 -14.82
CA ASP A 513 1.99 -20.58 -15.77
C ASP A 513 0.69 -21.09 -16.42
N VAL A 514 0.79 -21.65 -17.62
CA VAL A 514 -0.37 -22.07 -18.43
C VAL A 514 -1.29 -23.05 -17.68
N THR A 515 -0.73 -23.92 -16.84
CA THR A 515 -1.52 -24.88 -16.05
C THR A 515 -2.31 -24.17 -14.96
N VAL A 516 -1.68 -23.28 -14.20
CA VAL A 516 -2.35 -22.50 -13.16
C VAL A 516 -3.36 -21.52 -13.78
N GLN A 517 -3.06 -20.93 -14.94
CA GLN A 517 -4.00 -20.11 -15.70
C GLN A 517 -5.31 -20.85 -15.96
N GLY A 518 -5.25 -22.04 -16.58
CA GLY A 518 -6.45 -22.85 -16.84
C GLY A 518 -7.25 -23.12 -15.56
N GLN A 519 -6.59 -23.51 -14.47
CA GLN A 519 -7.27 -23.73 -13.19
C GLN A 519 -7.93 -22.47 -12.61
N ILE A 520 -7.38 -21.28 -12.84
CA ILE A 520 -7.96 -20.02 -12.38
C ILE A 520 -9.18 -19.64 -13.24
N LEU A 521 -9.10 -19.85 -14.55
CA LEU A 521 -10.23 -19.66 -15.47
C LEU A 521 -11.39 -20.59 -15.09
N ASP A 522 -11.12 -21.87 -14.85
CA ASP A 522 -12.11 -22.83 -14.36
C ASP A 522 -12.80 -22.34 -13.08
N VAL A 523 -12.03 -21.82 -12.13
CA VAL A 523 -12.58 -21.27 -10.88
C VAL A 523 -13.47 -20.07 -11.16
N LEU A 524 -13.05 -19.14 -12.00
CA LEU A 524 -13.85 -17.95 -12.32
C LEU A 524 -15.16 -18.33 -13.03
N THR A 525 -15.10 -19.18 -14.05
CA THR A 525 -16.27 -19.63 -14.82
C THR A 525 -17.24 -20.42 -13.94
N ASN A 526 -16.73 -21.35 -13.11
CA ASN A 526 -17.57 -22.08 -12.17
C ASN A 526 -18.26 -21.17 -11.15
N LEU A 527 -17.54 -20.18 -10.62
CA LEU A 527 -18.11 -19.22 -9.67
C LEU A 527 -19.11 -18.29 -10.34
N GLN A 528 -18.87 -17.90 -11.59
CA GLN A 528 -19.76 -17.10 -12.40
C GLN A 528 -21.11 -17.82 -12.55
N HIS A 529 -21.11 -19.09 -12.96
CA HIS A 529 -22.32 -19.90 -13.09
C HIS A 529 -23.00 -20.15 -11.73
N GLN A 530 -22.25 -20.52 -10.70
CA GLN A 530 -22.81 -20.82 -9.37
C GLN A 530 -23.47 -19.62 -8.70
N LEU A 531 -22.92 -18.41 -8.90
CA LEU A 531 -23.40 -17.18 -8.27
C LEU A 531 -24.34 -16.38 -9.18
N GLY A 532 -24.43 -16.72 -10.47
CA GLY A 532 -25.21 -15.98 -11.47
C GLY A 532 -24.73 -14.53 -11.64
N MET A 533 -23.44 -14.27 -11.46
CA MET A 533 -22.86 -12.93 -11.54
C MET A 533 -22.52 -12.57 -12.98
N ALA A 534 -22.66 -11.30 -13.35
CA ALA A 534 -22.09 -10.80 -14.59
C ALA A 534 -20.59 -10.56 -14.43
N MET A 535 -19.82 -10.73 -15.50
CA MET A 535 -18.38 -10.58 -15.49
C MET A 535 -17.90 -9.67 -16.61
N ILE A 536 -17.00 -8.73 -16.31
CA ILE A 536 -16.19 -8.04 -17.31
C ILE A 536 -14.80 -8.65 -17.26
N PHE A 537 -14.36 -9.25 -18.36
CA PHE A 537 -13.09 -9.95 -18.44
C PHE A 537 -12.13 -9.19 -19.35
N ILE A 538 -11.10 -8.60 -18.76
CA ILE A 538 -10.08 -7.83 -19.48
C ILE A 538 -8.87 -8.73 -19.69
N SER A 539 -8.47 -8.89 -20.94
CA SER A 539 -7.30 -9.69 -21.30
C SER A 539 -6.67 -9.16 -22.58
N HIS A 540 -5.36 -9.34 -22.70
CA HIS A 540 -4.64 -9.20 -23.97
C HIS A 540 -4.51 -10.54 -24.70
N ASP A 541 -4.75 -11.67 -24.02
CA ASP A 541 -4.82 -13.00 -24.62
C ASP A 541 -6.23 -13.25 -25.18
N LEU A 542 -6.35 -13.15 -26.50
CA LEU A 542 -7.60 -13.33 -27.23
C LEU A 542 -8.06 -14.80 -27.24
N ALA A 543 -7.15 -15.79 -27.08
CA ALA A 543 -7.55 -17.19 -27.00
C ALA A 543 -8.35 -17.45 -25.72
N VAL A 544 -7.91 -16.89 -24.59
CA VAL A 544 -8.64 -16.94 -23.33
C VAL A 544 -9.99 -16.22 -23.44
N VAL A 545 -10.04 -15.08 -24.14
CA VAL A 545 -11.29 -14.36 -24.37
C VAL A 545 -12.28 -15.19 -25.17
N ALA A 546 -11.79 -15.89 -26.21
CA ALA A 546 -12.61 -16.78 -27.03
C ALA A 546 -13.24 -17.93 -26.23
N GLU A 547 -12.53 -18.40 -25.20
CA GLU A 547 -12.96 -19.50 -24.34
C GLU A 547 -13.95 -19.05 -23.25
N VAL A 548 -13.78 -17.85 -22.69
CA VAL A 548 -14.46 -17.45 -21.45
C VAL A 548 -15.59 -16.43 -21.67
N CYS A 549 -15.57 -15.65 -22.76
CA CYS A 549 -16.49 -14.53 -22.94
C CYS A 549 -17.65 -14.87 -23.90
N ASP A 550 -18.85 -14.41 -23.58
CA ASP A 550 -20.04 -14.52 -24.44
C ASP A 550 -20.02 -13.47 -25.56
N ARG A 551 -19.56 -12.26 -25.20
CA ARG A 551 -19.49 -11.10 -26.09
C ARG A 551 -18.17 -10.37 -25.91
N VAL A 552 -17.69 -9.69 -26.94
CA VAL A 552 -16.44 -8.91 -26.90
C VAL A 552 -16.69 -7.44 -27.23
N LEU A 553 -15.97 -6.56 -26.53
CA LEU A 553 -15.86 -5.13 -26.75
C LEU A 553 -14.39 -4.79 -27.06
N VAL A 554 -14.11 -4.39 -28.30
CA VAL A 554 -12.76 -4.07 -28.78
C VAL A 554 -12.52 -2.57 -28.62
N LEU A 555 -11.51 -2.22 -27.82
CA LEU A 555 -11.08 -0.83 -27.62
C LEU A 555 -9.82 -0.54 -28.41
N TYR A 556 -9.84 0.63 -29.07
CA TYR A 556 -8.66 1.19 -29.69
C TYR A 556 -8.55 2.68 -29.37
N ALA A 557 -7.37 3.06 -28.87
CA ALA A 557 -7.04 4.45 -28.54
C ALA A 557 -8.17 5.17 -27.81
N GLY A 558 -8.82 4.58 -26.80
CA GLY A 558 -9.86 5.23 -25.99
C GLY A 558 -11.28 5.26 -26.56
N GLN A 559 -11.55 4.54 -27.66
CA GLN A 559 -12.90 4.39 -28.23
C GLN A 559 -13.24 2.90 -28.43
N VAL A 560 -14.54 2.58 -28.34
CA VAL A 560 -15.05 1.30 -28.85
C VAL A 560 -15.01 1.33 -30.37
N VAL A 561 -14.27 0.39 -30.95
CA VAL A 561 -14.17 0.24 -32.41
C VAL A 561 -14.99 -0.92 -32.95
N GLU A 562 -15.23 -1.94 -32.14
CA GLU A 562 -16.08 -3.08 -32.52
C GLU A 562 -16.68 -3.77 -31.29
N THR A 563 -17.88 -4.33 -31.43
CA THR A 563 -18.48 -5.21 -30.46
C THR A 563 -19.38 -6.25 -31.13
N GLY A 564 -19.47 -7.44 -30.54
CA GLY A 564 -20.35 -8.49 -31.04
C GLY A 564 -20.14 -9.82 -30.31
N PRO A 565 -21.02 -10.81 -30.53
CA PRO A 565 -20.87 -12.15 -29.96
C PRO A 565 -19.48 -12.70 -30.25
N THR A 566 -18.85 -13.35 -29.26
CA THR A 566 -17.44 -13.76 -29.36
C THR A 566 -17.18 -14.63 -30.59
N VAL A 567 -18.03 -15.64 -30.82
CA VAL A 567 -17.89 -16.55 -31.97
C VAL A 567 -17.93 -15.79 -33.29
N THR A 568 -18.92 -14.91 -33.48
CA THR A 568 -19.08 -14.13 -34.70
C THR A 568 -17.93 -13.13 -34.91
N LEU A 569 -17.48 -12.46 -33.86
CA LEU A 569 -16.39 -11.48 -33.93
C LEU A 569 -15.06 -12.14 -34.30
N PHE A 570 -14.80 -13.36 -33.82
CA PHE A 570 -13.58 -14.10 -34.14
C PHE A 570 -13.57 -14.69 -35.55
N GLN A 571 -14.74 -15.08 -36.08
CA GLN A 571 -14.88 -15.65 -37.42
C GLN A 571 -14.98 -14.58 -38.52
N SER A 572 -15.80 -13.55 -38.26
CA SER A 572 -16.13 -12.48 -39.20
C SER A 572 -16.01 -11.11 -38.51
N PRO A 573 -14.78 -10.64 -38.23
CA PRO A 573 -14.55 -9.31 -37.68
C PRO A 573 -14.94 -8.23 -38.69
N CYS A 574 -15.53 -7.14 -38.23
CA CYS A 574 -16.03 -6.05 -39.08
C CYS A 574 -15.09 -4.83 -39.13
N HIS A 575 -14.17 -4.71 -38.17
CA HIS A 575 -13.22 -3.59 -38.13
C HIS A 575 -11.80 -4.06 -38.52
N PRO A 576 -11.09 -3.34 -39.40
CA PRO A 576 -9.73 -3.73 -39.83
C PRO A 576 -8.74 -3.92 -38.69
N TYR A 577 -8.88 -3.15 -37.60
CA TYR A 577 -8.12 -3.34 -36.37
C TYR A 577 -8.34 -4.72 -35.74
N THR A 578 -9.59 -5.13 -35.57
CA THR A 578 -9.96 -6.42 -34.97
C THR A 578 -9.45 -7.57 -35.84
N ALA A 579 -9.63 -7.47 -37.15
CA ALA A 579 -9.10 -8.45 -38.10
C ALA A 579 -7.57 -8.56 -38.01
N ALA A 580 -6.87 -7.42 -37.89
CA ALA A 580 -5.42 -7.42 -37.73
C ALA A 580 -4.98 -7.99 -36.37
N LEU A 581 -5.71 -7.73 -35.28
CA LEU A 581 -5.47 -8.35 -33.98
C LEU A 581 -5.65 -9.87 -34.01
N LEU A 582 -6.69 -10.37 -34.68
CA LEU A 582 -6.95 -11.81 -34.77
C LEU A 582 -5.90 -12.52 -35.64
N LYS A 583 -5.44 -11.87 -36.72
CA LYS A 583 -4.38 -12.40 -37.59
C LYS A 583 -3.06 -12.66 -36.86
N THR A 584 -2.75 -11.93 -35.78
CA THR A 584 -1.53 -12.17 -35.00
C THR A 584 -1.59 -13.46 -34.16
N LEU A 585 -2.79 -14.03 -33.95
CA LEU A 585 -2.99 -15.27 -33.20
C LEU A 585 -2.73 -16.54 -34.04
N VAL A 586 -2.78 -16.42 -35.36
CA VAL A 586 -2.67 -17.57 -36.26
C VAL A 586 -1.25 -18.11 -36.25
N GLN A 587 -1.04 -19.19 -35.49
CA GLN A 587 0.18 -20.01 -35.60
C GLN A 587 0.16 -20.67 -36.98
N HIS A 588 1.07 -20.25 -37.85
CA HIS A 588 1.27 -20.93 -39.13
C HIS A 588 2.05 -22.22 -38.86
N ASP A 589 1.54 -23.36 -39.35
CA ASP A 589 2.24 -24.66 -39.28
C ASP A 589 3.56 -24.68 -40.10
N SER A 590 3.84 -23.61 -40.84
CA SER A 590 5.02 -23.41 -41.67
C SER A 590 6.15 -22.71 -40.89
N PRO A 591 7.31 -23.35 -40.62
CA PRO A 591 8.40 -22.77 -39.83
C PRO A 591 9.09 -21.54 -40.46
N THR A 592 8.76 -21.19 -41.71
CA THR A 592 9.50 -20.25 -42.56
C THR A 592 8.81 -18.90 -42.78
N GLU A 593 7.56 -18.73 -42.38
CA GLU A 593 6.84 -17.46 -42.54
C GLU A 593 6.97 -16.58 -41.29
N ARG A 594 7.26 -15.30 -41.50
CA ARG A 594 7.28 -14.32 -40.41
C ARG A 594 5.87 -14.12 -39.90
N LEU A 595 5.69 -14.22 -38.58
CA LEU A 595 4.40 -13.93 -37.95
C LEU A 595 3.91 -12.54 -38.36
N PRO A 596 2.63 -12.40 -38.77
CA PRO A 596 2.07 -11.11 -39.10
C PRO A 596 2.10 -10.20 -37.87
N VAL A 597 2.68 -9.00 -38.02
CA VAL A 597 2.73 -7.97 -36.97
C VAL A 597 1.89 -6.79 -37.40
N LEU A 598 1.07 -6.26 -36.51
CA LEU A 598 0.31 -5.03 -36.75
C LEU A 598 1.29 -3.84 -36.80
N PRO A 599 1.39 -3.10 -37.93
CA PRO A 599 2.41 -2.08 -38.11
C PRO A 599 2.17 -0.85 -37.23
N GLY A 600 3.25 -0.20 -36.81
CA GLY A 600 3.21 1.03 -36.00
C GLY A 600 2.74 0.79 -34.56
N ASN A 601 2.66 1.88 -33.79
CA ASN A 601 2.23 1.86 -32.39
C ASN A 601 0.87 2.53 -32.21
N VAL A 602 0.17 2.19 -31.12
CA VAL A 602 -1.01 2.93 -30.67
C VAL A 602 -0.62 4.42 -30.51
N PRO A 603 -1.44 5.37 -30.99
CA PRO A 603 -1.18 6.80 -30.81
C PRO A 603 -0.93 7.16 -29.34
N SER A 604 -0.05 8.13 -29.11
CA SER A 604 0.23 8.61 -27.76
C SER A 604 -1.04 9.11 -27.08
N ILE A 605 -1.16 8.81 -25.79
CA ILE A 605 -2.39 9.09 -25.02
C ILE A 605 -2.76 10.57 -25.10
N GLY A 606 -4.00 10.85 -25.51
CA GLY A 606 -4.53 12.21 -25.64
C GLY A 606 -4.07 12.98 -26.89
N ASN A 607 -3.30 12.35 -27.78
CA ASN A 607 -2.97 12.89 -29.11
C ASN A 607 -3.62 12.02 -30.20
N TRP A 608 -4.95 12.09 -30.26
CA TRP A 608 -5.74 11.24 -31.16
C TRP A 608 -5.75 11.80 -32.58
N PRO A 609 -5.64 10.94 -33.62
CA PRO A 609 -5.84 11.38 -34.99
C PRO A 609 -7.25 11.90 -35.19
N ILE A 610 -7.40 12.89 -36.07
CA ILE A 610 -8.72 13.35 -36.55
C ILE A 610 -9.33 12.23 -37.40
N GLY A 611 -10.65 12.01 -37.31
CA GLY A 611 -11.32 10.94 -38.05
C GLY A 611 -11.35 9.62 -37.28
N CYS A 612 -11.18 8.53 -38.04
CA CYS A 612 -10.96 7.20 -37.48
C CYS A 612 -9.59 7.16 -36.79
N ARG A 613 -9.55 6.85 -35.49
CA ARG A 613 -8.29 6.78 -34.72
C ARG A 613 -7.32 5.73 -35.27
N PHE A 614 -7.81 4.71 -35.97
CA PHE A 614 -6.99 3.63 -36.55
C PHE A 614 -6.51 3.94 -37.99
N HIS A 615 -6.98 5.00 -38.64
CA HIS A 615 -6.62 5.30 -40.04
C HIS A 615 -5.10 5.37 -40.32
N PRO A 616 -4.21 5.81 -39.40
CA PRO A 616 -2.78 5.84 -39.69
C PRO A 616 -2.14 4.45 -39.81
N ARG A 617 -2.79 3.41 -39.29
CA ARG A 617 -2.31 2.01 -39.29
C ARG A 617 -3.18 1.09 -40.15
N CYS A 618 -4.31 1.59 -40.65
CA CYS A 618 -5.26 0.80 -41.43
C CYS A 618 -4.83 0.70 -42.89
N THR A 619 -4.65 -0.54 -43.39
CA THR A 619 -4.33 -0.81 -44.81
C THR A 619 -5.46 -0.46 -45.77
N PHE A 620 -6.68 -0.25 -45.26
CA PHE A 620 -7.87 0.07 -46.03
C PHE A 620 -8.30 1.55 -45.89
N ALA A 621 -7.46 2.40 -45.30
CA ALA A 621 -7.77 3.81 -45.04
C ALA A 621 -7.95 4.62 -46.33
N THR A 622 -8.99 5.44 -46.36
CA THR A 622 -9.30 6.42 -47.41
C THR A 622 -9.27 7.85 -46.84
N ASP A 623 -9.38 8.87 -47.68
CA ASP A 623 -9.40 10.27 -47.20
C ASP A 623 -10.63 10.58 -46.33
N SER A 624 -11.75 9.91 -46.57
CA SER A 624 -12.93 9.98 -45.70
C SER A 624 -12.66 9.47 -44.28
N CYS A 625 -11.71 8.55 -44.08
CA CYS A 625 -11.30 8.11 -42.73
C CYS A 625 -10.55 9.19 -41.94
N ARG A 626 -10.04 10.24 -42.61
CA ARG A 626 -9.19 11.30 -42.00
C ARG A 626 -9.99 12.53 -41.56
N SER A 627 -11.30 12.54 -41.80
CA SER A 627 -12.18 13.68 -41.53
C SER A 627 -13.47 13.23 -40.83
N GLY A 628 -14.01 14.09 -39.98
CA GLY A 628 -15.29 13.84 -39.30
C GLY A 628 -15.23 12.86 -38.12
N MET A 629 -16.38 12.66 -37.46
CA MET A 629 -16.54 11.65 -36.41
C MET A 629 -17.13 10.38 -37.04
N ILE A 630 -16.54 9.22 -36.78
CA ILE A 630 -17.07 7.95 -37.27
C ILE A 630 -17.98 7.37 -36.18
N PRO A 631 -19.31 7.25 -36.40
CA PRO A 631 -20.21 6.65 -35.41
C PRO A 631 -20.05 5.13 -35.36
N LEU A 632 -20.49 4.53 -34.26
CA LEU A 632 -20.56 3.07 -34.13
C LEU A 632 -21.85 2.60 -34.81
N HIS A 633 -21.74 1.91 -35.94
CA HIS A 633 -22.88 1.39 -36.69
C HIS A 633 -23.23 -0.02 -36.22
N THR A 634 -24.49 -0.28 -35.90
CA THR A 634 -25.00 -1.61 -35.56
C THR A 634 -25.49 -2.32 -36.81
N LEU A 635 -24.98 -3.51 -37.05
CA LEU A 635 -25.37 -4.41 -38.14
C LEU A 635 -26.58 -5.25 -37.72
N GLU A 636 -27.31 -5.79 -38.71
CA GLU A 636 -28.44 -6.69 -38.45
C GLU A 636 -28.04 -7.97 -37.70
N THR A 637 -26.77 -8.38 -37.82
CA THR A 637 -26.17 -9.52 -37.11
C THR A 637 -26.00 -9.28 -35.60
N GLY A 638 -26.29 -8.07 -35.11
CA GLY A 638 -26.07 -7.69 -33.71
C GLY A 638 -24.63 -7.27 -33.39
N GLN A 639 -23.72 -7.33 -34.36
CA GLN A 639 -22.40 -6.70 -34.26
C GLN A 639 -22.52 -5.18 -34.41
N ALA A 640 -21.58 -4.43 -33.86
CA ALA A 640 -21.44 -3.02 -34.16
C ALA A 640 -19.98 -2.64 -34.39
N SER A 641 -19.71 -1.79 -35.37
CA SER A 641 -18.34 -1.41 -35.76
C SER A 641 -18.23 0.06 -36.14
N ARG A 642 -17.11 0.67 -35.77
CA ARG A 642 -16.78 2.09 -36.01
C ARG A 642 -15.95 2.22 -37.29
N CYS A 643 -16.49 1.71 -38.39
CA CYS A 643 -15.85 1.70 -39.71
C CYS A 643 -16.82 2.27 -40.76
N ILE A 644 -16.34 3.17 -41.62
CA ILE A 644 -17.16 3.72 -42.72
C ILE A 644 -17.27 2.78 -43.92
N ARG A 645 -16.45 1.73 -43.97
CA ARG A 645 -16.33 0.80 -45.10
C ARG A 645 -16.84 -0.60 -44.74
N LEU A 646 -17.86 -0.67 -43.88
CA LEU A 646 -18.40 -1.93 -43.34
C LEU A 646 -18.81 -2.92 -44.44
N ASP A 647 -19.48 -2.41 -45.48
CA ASP A 647 -20.04 -3.24 -46.55
C ASP A 647 -19.08 -3.44 -47.72
N GLU A 648 -17.90 -2.82 -47.69
CA GLU A 648 -16.95 -2.80 -48.82
C GLU A 648 -15.74 -3.71 -48.63
N ILE A 649 -15.45 -4.13 -47.40
CA ILE A 649 -14.21 -4.83 -47.06
C ILE A 649 -14.53 -6.22 -46.51
N ASP A 650 -13.98 -7.25 -47.16
CA ASP A 650 -13.98 -8.61 -46.60
C ASP A 650 -12.80 -8.77 -45.63
N LEU A 651 -13.13 -9.03 -44.37
CA LEU A 651 -12.21 -9.17 -43.25
C LEU A 651 -12.27 -10.57 -42.62
N THR A 652 -12.98 -11.52 -43.24
CA THR A 652 -13.13 -12.88 -42.73
C THR A 652 -11.76 -13.51 -42.48
N VAL A 653 -11.64 -14.17 -41.32
CA VAL A 653 -10.41 -14.84 -40.91
C VAL A 653 -10.58 -16.32 -41.25
N SER A 654 -9.85 -16.78 -42.29
CA SER A 654 -9.85 -18.16 -42.77
C SER A 654 -9.10 -19.11 -41.87
#